data_AF-A0A820ZNV4-F1
#
_entry.id   AF-A0A820ZNV4-F1
#
_cell.length_a   1.000
_cell.length_b   1.000
_cell.length_c   1.000
_cell.angle_alpha   90.00
_cell.angle_beta   90.00
_cell.angle_gamma   90.00
#
_symmetry.space_group_name_H-M   'P 1'
#
loop_
_entity.id
_entity.type
_entity.pdbx_description
1 polymer ?
#
loop_
_entity_poly.entity_id
_entity_poly.type
_entity_poly.pdbx_seq_one_letter_code
_entity_poly.pdbx_strand_id
1 'polypeptide(L)'
;GGWCMNDEASTHYNSIIDQHSLGAEFLRDNFGECGRPKIGWQIDPFGHSREQASLFAQMGFDGLFFGRADYEDRATRNRTKTMEMVWKASANLNNKGWLFTGVLPNGYGAPSSFCFDYRCSDTPIMDDPHFQDYNVDERVRTFIQTAHDEAVGYTTNHIIMTFGGDFQYGNANEGFKNLDKLMKYVNAQQTNGSNVNVFYSTPSCYLYALNQVDRAWPSKTDDFFPYASNPHGFWTGYFTSRAALKRYERHSNNILQATRQLNAFADLNLRDSIFTLSEAMGVAQHHDAVSGTEKQAVAFDYAQRLSDGIAVAENVMNQAYAKLLPKDSQSPPPASQFLCQLSNISQCLQVDGQDRFTLTLWNPTIHPVMQHVRVPVRTDYTIRDPTGQTIFSELFPISEPTLNIPGRTSITQKQIIFKASLPALGFNTYYFETKPDSVTSGESKIKITHNEECVLRNQNLQVDFDDQGNLHQIVNLKQNITVSFLNQGFYWYQGFAGNNSQPDFQASGAYIFRPVSPTAQPVSQARSLTCVKAVSVQTAVIVFNDWTSQEISLYDEGEFVEVEWTVGPIPIDDNMGKEIIIRYDTDINSQSKYYTDANGREVLERTRDYRPTWNYTVVENVSGNYYPINSRIWIKDQNRQLTVLT
;
A
#
# COMPACT_ATOMS: atom_id res chain seq x y z
N GLY A 1 -14.05 10.53 -9.48
CA GLY A 1 -15.25 9.76 -9.09
C GLY A 1 -14.93 8.29 -9.05
N GLY A 2 -13.98 7.92 -8.18
CA GLY A 2 -13.82 6.53 -7.77
C GLY A 2 -14.75 6.22 -6.61
N TRP A 3 -14.75 4.98 -6.15
CA TRP A 3 -15.46 4.56 -4.95
C TRP A 3 -15.00 5.30 -3.69
N CYS A 4 -13.71 5.67 -3.64
CA CYS A 4 -13.15 6.52 -2.60
C CYS A 4 -12.09 7.49 -3.15
N MET A 5 -11.62 8.39 -2.29
CA MET A 5 -10.37 9.10 -2.46
C MET A 5 -9.26 8.22 -1.87
N ASN A 6 -8.56 7.49 -2.74
CA ASN A 6 -7.61 6.49 -2.30
C ASN A 6 -6.31 7.08 -1.73
N ASP A 7 -5.66 6.37 -0.81
CA ASP A 7 -4.25 6.61 -0.48
C ASP A 7 -3.40 6.51 -1.76
N GLU A 8 -2.33 7.29 -1.86
CA GLU A 8 -1.39 7.25 -2.96
C GLU A 8 -0.07 6.56 -2.60
N ALA A 9 0.18 6.27 -1.31
CA ALA A 9 1.41 5.63 -0.86
C ALA A 9 1.27 4.11 -0.73
N SER A 10 0.29 3.61 0.01
CA SER A 10 0.15 2.20 0.40
C SER A 10 -0.81 1.39 -0.51
N THR A 11 -1.17 1.95 -1.66
CA THR A 11 -2.07 1.32 -2.64
C THR A 11 -1.28 0.68 -3.78
N HIS A 12 -1.77 -0.45 -4.28
CA HIS A 12 -1.27 -1.06 -5.50
C HIS A 12 -2.09 -0.58 -6.70
N TYR A 13 -1.45 -0.35 -7.85
CA TYR A 13 -2.08 0.24 -9.04
C TYR A 13 -3.35 -0.50 -9.47
N ASN A 14 -3.40 -1.82 -9.31
CA ASN A 14 -4.55 -2.63 -9.65
C ASN A 14 -5.78 -2.22 -8.80
N SER A 15 -5.61 -2.12 -7.48
CA SER A 15 -6.69 -1.71 -6.58
C SER A 15 -7.12 -0.26 -6.82
N ILE A 16 -6.20 0.63 -7.23
CA ILE A 16 -6.54 2.00 -7.68
C ILE A 16 -7.44 1.95 -8.91
N ILE A 17 -7.06 1.18 -9.94
CA ILE A 17 -7.87 1.05 -11.16
C ILE A 17 -9.24 0.45 -10.84
N ASP A 18 -9.30 -0.58 -10.00
CA ASP A 18 -10.53 -1.27 -9.63
C ASP A 18 -11.53 -0.34 -8.94
N GLN A 19 -11.10 0.42 -7.93
CA GLN A 19 -12.00 1.31 -7.20
C GLN A 19 -12.48 2.49 -8.07
N HIS A 20 -11.62 2.99 -8.97
CA HIS A 20 -12.02 4.02 -9.95
C HIS A 20 -12.99 3.46 -11.00
N SER A 21 -12.79 2.21 -11.43
CA SER A 21 -13.70 1.54 -12.37
C SER A 21 -15.08 1.33 -11.76
N LEU A 22 -15.14 0.93 -10.49
CA LEU A 22 -16.40 0.75 -9.74
C LEU A 22 -17.18 2.08 -9.64
N GLY A 23 -16.49 3.15 -9.25
CA GLY A 23 -17.10 4.49 -9.18
C GLY A 23 -17.53 5.02 -10.56
N ALA A 24 -16.70 4.85 -11.59
CA ALA A 24 -17.02 5.28 -12.94
C ALA A 24 -18.23 4.54 -13.53
N GLU A 25 -18.34 3.24 -13.26
CA GLU A 25 -19.48 2.43 -13.67
C GLU A 25 -20.77 2.89 -12.98
N PHE A 26 -20.73 3.09 -11.66
CA PHE A 26 -21.86 3.66 -10.93
C PHE A 26 -22.30 5.01 -11.52
N LEU A 27 -21.35 5.91 -11.79
CA LEU A 27 -21.66 7.24 -12.34
C LEU A 27 -22.25 7.16 -13.74
N ARG A 28 -21.70 6.29 -14.60
CA ARG A 28 -22.23 6.06 -15.96
C ARG A 28 -23.65 5.53 -15.91
N ASP A 29 -23.91 4.52 -15.07
CA ASP A 29 -25.19 3.82 -15.02
C ASP A 29 -26.31 4.73 -14.47
N ASN A 30 -25.97 5.72 -13.62
CA ASN A 30 -26.94 6.63 -13.00
C ASN A 30 -27.04 8.02 -13.67
N PHE A 31 -25.95 8.54 -14.25
CA PHE A 31 -25.88 9.91 -14.77
C PHE A 31 -25.47 9.99 -16.25
N GLY A 32 -25.26 8.85 -16.91
CA GLY A 32 -24.87 8.76 -18.32
C GLY A 32 -23.52 9.43 -18.61
N GLU A 33 -23.36 9.94 -19.83
CA GLU A 33 -22.12 10.59 -20.27
C GLU A 33 -21.75 11.83 -19.42
N CYS A 34 -22.75 12.56 -18.91
CA CYS A 34 -22.54 13.73 -18.06
C CYS A 34 -21.93 13.38 -16.69
N GLY A 35 -22.04 12.12 -16.25
CA GLY A 35 -21.46 11.64 -15.00
C GLY A 35 -19.94 11.42 -15.04
N ARG A 36 -19.33 11.45 -16.23
CA ARG A 36 -17.89 11.17 -16.39
C ARG A 36 -17.04 12.27 -15.73
N PRO A 37 -16.24 11.96 -14.70
CA PRO A 37 -15.36 12.94 -14.09
C PRO A 37 -14.25 13.36 -15.04
N LYS A 38 -13.91 14.65 -15.04
CA LYS A 38 -12.80 15.21 -15.82
C LYS A 38 -11.58 15.57 -14.98
N ILE A 39 -11.77 15.70 -13.67
CA ILE A 39 -10.74 16.22 -12.76
C ILE A 39 -10.55 15.24 -11.61
N GLY A 40 -9.30 14.87 -11.35
CA GLY A 40 -8.90 14.21 -10.11
C GLY A 40 -8.92 15.21 -8.96
N TRP A 41 -9.54 14.83 -7.85
CA TRP A 41 -9.61 15.64 -6.64
C TRP A 41 -9.03 14.83 -5.49
N GLN A 42 -7.74 15.01 -5.20
CA GLN A 42 -6.97 14.27 -4.20
C GLN A 42 -6.56 15.22 -3.08
N ILE A 43 -7.53 15.81 -2.39
CA ILE A 43 -7.25 16.89 -1.45
C ILE A 43 -6.57 16.44 -0.15
N ASP A 44 -6.76 15.17 0.23
CA ASP A 44 -6.38 14.67 1.55
C ASP A 44 -5.38 13.50 1.62
N PRO A 45 -4.99 12.79 0.53
CA PRO A 45 -3.88 11.85 0.60
C PRO A 45 -2.58 12.50 1.08
N PHE A 46 -1.80 11.78 1.89
CA PHE A 46 -0.66 12.31 2.62
C PHE A 46 0.63 12.29 1.78
N GLY A 47 0.65 13.11 0.74
CA GLY A 47 1.62 13.08 -0.36
C GLY A 47 1.03 12.43 -1.61
N HIS A 48 1.64 12.68 -2.76
CA HIS A 48 1.05 12.31 -4.06
C HIS A 48 2.02 11.53 -4.94
N SER A 49 1.53 10.41 -5.47
CA SER A 49 2.28 9.47 -6.28
C SER A 49 2.35 9.91 -7.73
N ARG A 50 3.53 9.72 -8.33
CA ARG A 50 3.70 9.85 -9.77
C ARG A 50 2.82 8.85 -10.54
N GLU A 51 2.65 7.62 -10.04
CA GLU A 51 1.82 6.62 -10.72
C GLU A 51 0.34 7.01 -10.67
N GLN A 52 -0.15 7.63 -9.59
CA GLN A 52 -1.54 8.11 -9.51
C GLN A 52 -1.84 9.12 -10.63
N ALA A 53 -0.96 10.10 -10.85
CA ALA A 53 -1.10 11.07 -11.92
C ALA A 53 -1.00 10.42 -13.32
N SER A 54 -0.12 9.43 -13.48
CA SER A 54 -0.01 8.63 -14.71
C SER A 54 -1.30 7.87 -15.03
N LEU A 55 -1.90 7.23 -14.03
CA LEU A 55 -3.18 6.53 -14.16
C LEU A 55 -4.31 7.49 -14.49
N PHE A 56 -4.36 8.66 -13.85
CA PHE A 56 -5.38 9.68 -14.13
C PHE A 56 -5.30 10.24 -15.55
N ALA A 57 -4.09 10.46 -16.08
CA ALA A 57 -3.92 10.83 -17.49
C ALA A 57 -4.47 9.73 -18.43
N GLN A 58 -4.20 8.46 -18.13
CA GLN A 58 -4.70 7.31 -18.91
C GLN A 58 -6.22 7.09 -18.78
N MET A 59 -6.81 7.43 -17.62
CA MET A 59 -8.26 7.42 -17.41
C MET A 59 -8.96 8.58 -18.15
N GLY A 60 -8.20 9.51 -18.73
CA GLY A 60 -8.70 10.63 -19.49
C GLY A 60 -9.19 11.79 -18.63
N PHE A 61 -8.58 12.01 -17.46
CA PHE A 61 -8.73 13.27 -16.74
C PHE A 61 -7.91 14.37 -17.41
N ASP A 62 -8.47 15.58 -17.40
CA ASP A 62 -7.84 16.79 -17.90
C ASP A 62 -6.84 17.36 -16.88
N GLY A 63 -7.09 17.14 -15.58
CA GLY A 63 -6.17 17.57 -14.53
C GLY A 63 -6.42 16.97 -13.15
N LEU A 64 -5.54 17.32 -12.21
CA LEU A 64 -5.52 16.87 -10.82
C LEU A 64 -5.30 18.05 -9.88
N PHE A 65 -6.06 18.13 -8.79
CA PHE A 65 -5.82 19.10 -7.73
C PHE A 65 -5.72 18.42 -6.37
N PHE A 66 -4.81 18.92 -5.53
CA PHE A 66 -4.54 18.36 -4.21
C PHE A 66 -4.12 19.41 -3.18
N GLY A 67 -4.26 19.08 -1.90
CA GLY A 67 -4.00 19.99 -0.78
C GLY A 67 -2.66 19.78 -0.06
N ARG A 68 -2.10 18.57 -0.08
CA ARG A 68 -0.96 18.19 0.77
C ARG A 68 0.37 18.11 -0.01
N ALA A 69 1.09 19.22 -0.05
CA ALA A 69 2.49 19.28 -0.46
C ALA A 69 3.40 19.50 0.77
N ASP A 70 4.65 19.02 0.68
CA ASP A 70 5.69 19.34 1.67
C ASP A 70 5.75 20.85 1.96
N TYR A 71 5.93 21.23 3.23
CA TYR A 71 5.87 22.63 3.64
C TYR A 71 6.94 23.52 2.97
N GLU A 72 8.16 23.00 2.73
CA GLU A 72 9.22 23.73 2.01
C GLU A 72 8.94 23.78 0.50
N ASP A 73 8.42 22.70 -0.08
CA ASP A 73 7.99 22.69 -1.48
C ASP A 73 6.88 23.74 -1.70
N ARG A 74 5.84 23.73 -0.85
CA ARG A 74 4.73 24.70 -0.92
C ARG A 74 5.23 26.13 -0.76
N ALA A 75 6.11 26.40 0.20
CA ALA A 75 6.71 27.73 0.37
C ALA A 75 7.54 28.16 -0.84
N THR A 76 8.24 27.22 -1.47
CA THR A 76 9.02 27.46 -2.69
C THR A 76 8.11 27.77 -3.87
N ARG A 77 7.10 26.93 -4.13
CA ARG A 77 6.09 27.14 -5.19
C ARG A 77 5.34 28.45 -5.04
N ASN A 78 5.02 28.85 -3.82
CA ASN A 78 4.37 30.13 -3.58
C ASN A 78 5.27 31.31 -4.00
N ARG A 79 6.56 31.26 -3.69
CA ARG A 79 7.54 32.30 -4.07
C ARG A 79 7.85 32.31 -5.56
N THR A 80 7.91 31.13 -6.19
CA THR A 80 8.30 30.97 -7.60
C THR A 80 7.12 30.90 -8.56
N LYS A 81 5.89 30.97 -8.04
CA LYS A 81 4.63 30.90 -8.79
C LYS A 81 4.47 29.60 -9.60
N THR A 82 4.75 28.48 -8.96
CA THR A 82 4.70 27.14 -9.57
C THR A 82 3.72 26.20 -8.86
N MET A 83 2.64 26.75 -8.29
CA MET A 83 1.53 25.94 -7.76
C MET A 83 0.81 25.15 -8.87
N GLU A 84 0.91 25.60 -10.11
CA GLU A 84 0.30 24.99 -11.30
C GLU A 84 1.37 24.50 -12.26
N MET A 85 1.28 23.25 -12.70
CA MET A 85 2.28 22.63 -13.57
C MET A 85 1.68 21.57 -14.49
N VAL A 86 2.43 21.19 -15.52
CA VAL A 86 2.22 19.93 -16.24
C VAL A 86 3.08 18.85 -15.58
N TRP A 87 2.44 17.89 -14.93
CA TRP A 87 3.12 16.75 -14.34
C TRP A 87 3.36 15.68 -15.41
N LYS A 88 4.63 15.46 -15.76
CA LYS A 88 5.08 14.41 -16.67
C LYS A 88 5.24 13.12 -15.88
N ALA A 89 4.12 12.45 -15.65
CA ALA A 89 3.96 11.41 -14.65
C ALA A 89 4.44 10.00 -15.08
N SER A 90 5.06 9.86 -16.26
CA SER A 90 5.67 8.60 -16.66
C SER A 90 6.87 8.86 -17.56
N ALA A 91 7.94 8.08 -17.32
CA ALA A 91 9.11 8.11 -18.19
C ALA A 91 8.86 7.42 -19.54
N ASN A 92 7.81 6.58 -19.64
CA ASN A 92 7.59 5.67 -20.76
C ASN A 92 6.40 6.05 -21.66
N LEU A 93 5.49 6.91 -21.18
CA LEU A 93 4.23 7.20 -21.87
C LEU A 93 4.26 8.50 -22.70
N ASN A 94 5.37 9.25 -22.69
CA ASN A 94 5.45 10.58 -23.31
C ASN A 94 4.24 11.45 -22.90
N ASN A 95 3.62 12.16 -23.84
CA ASN A 95 2.48 13.03 -23.59
C ASN A 95 1.22 12.31 -23.09
N LYS A 96 1.12 10.97 -23.21
CA LYS A 96 -0.01 10.20 -22.65
C LYS A 96 0.05 10.08 -21.13
N GLY A 97 1.21 10.36 -20.53
CA GLY A 97 1.39 10.43 -19.08
C GLY A 97 1.48 11.87 -18.57
N TRP A 98 1.09 12.86 -19.35
CA TRP A 98 1.12 14.27 -18.92
C TRP A 98 -0.25 14.67 -18.38
N LEU A 99 -0.28 15.30 -17.21
CA LEU A 99 -1.50 15.74 -16.56
C LEU A 99 -1.31 17.15 -15.99
N PHE A 100 -2.23 18.06 -16.27
CA PHE A 100 -2.21 19.35 -15.58
C PHE A 100 -2.46 19.13 -14.09
N THR A 101 -1.65 19.73 -13.22
CA THR A 101 -1.75 19.51 -11.78
C THR A 101 -1.62 20.83 -11.04
N GLY A 102 -2.50 21.06 -10.06
CA GLY A 102 -2.50 22.24 -9.20
C GLY A 102 -2.45 21.90 -7.71
N VAL A 103 -1.54 22.56 -6.99
CA VAL A 103 -1.51 22.58 -5.52
C VAL A 103 -2.47 23.67 -5.04
N LEU A 104 -3.45 23.32 -4.20
CA LEU A 104 -4.46 24.25 -3.72
C LEU A 104 -3.87 25.32 -2.78
N PRO A 105 -4.44 26.55 -2.73
CA PRO A 105 -3.81 27.68 -2.06
C PRO A 105 -3.80 27.56 -0.54
N ASN A 106 -4.75 26.85 0.06
CA ASN A 106 -5.01 26.79 1.50
C ASN A 106 -5.25 25.35 2.00
N GLY A 107 -4.65 24.35 1.32
CA GLY A 107 -4.93 22.94 1.58
C GLY A 107 -6.24 22.52 0.91
N TYR A 108 -7.34 22.49 1.65
CA TYR A 108 -8.66 22.18 1.08
C TYR A 108 -9.84 22.83 1.83
N GLY A 109 -9.54 23.63 2.87
CA GLY A 109 -10.55 24.30 3.67
C GLY A 109 -11.06 25.58 3.03
N ALA A 110 -12.05 26.21 3.68
CA ALA A 110 -12.37 27.61 3.44
C ALA A 110 -11.16 28.52 3.75
N PRO A 111 -11.00 29.67 3.06
CA PRO A 111 -10.01 30.65 3.48
C PRO A 111 -10.22 31.07 4.94
N SER A 112 -9.13 31.42 5.62
CA SER A 112 -9.18 31.77 7.05
C SER A 112 -10.25 32.84 7.33
N SER A 113 -11.06 32.63 8.37
CA SER A 113 -12.21 33.47 8.74
C SER A 113 -13.44 33.39 7.82
N PHE A 114 -13.47 32.52 6.81
CA PHE A 114 -14.59 32.38 5.86
C PHE A 114 -15.26 31.01 5.88
N CYS A 115 -15.18 30.27 6.99
CA CYS A 115 -15.94 29.04 7.15
C CYS A 115 -17.42 29.31 7.50
N PHE A 116 -18.32 29.09 6.53
CA PHE A 116 -19.76 29.37 6.68
C PHE A 116 -20.64 28.15 6.99
N ASP A 117 -20.05 27.05 7.48
CA ASP A 117 -20.79 25.86 7.87
C ASP A 117 -21.30 25.95 9.32
N TYR A 118 -22.40 25.26 9.64
CA TYR A 118 -23.00 25.23 10.99
C TYR A 118 -22.05 24.73 12.09
N ARG A 119 -20.98 24.00 11.73
CA ARG A 119 -19.94 23.55 12.66
C ARG A 119 -18.85 24.59 12.91
N CYS A 120 -18.84 25.68 12.16
CA CYS A 120 -17.85 26.73 12.25
C CYS A 120 -18.31 27.88 13.14
N SER A 121 -17.33 28.62 13.66
CA SER A 121 -17.54 29.77 14.56
C SER A 121 -17.27 31.11 13.87
N ASP A 122 -16.98 31.12 12.58
CA ASP A 122 -16.71 32.37 11.86
C ASP A 122 -17.99 33.18 11.70
N THR A 123 -17.86 34.50 11.87
CA THR A 123 -19.00 35.42 11.80
C THR A 123 -19.63 35.39 10.39
N PRO A 124 -20.95 35.19 10.27
CA PRO A 124 -21.65 35.29 9.00
C PRO A 124 -21.60 36.73 8.46
N ILE A 125 -21.99 36.91 7.21
CA ILE A 125 -22.14 38.25 6.63
C ILE A 125 -23.46 38.85 7.10
N MET A 126 -23.35 39.85 7.96
CA MET A 126 -24.44 40.62 8.55
C MET A 126 -24.61 41.91 7.74
N ASP A 127 -25.63 41.93 6.89
CA ASP A 127 -25.85 42.95 5.86
C ASP A 127 -27.07 43.84 6.09
N ASP A 128 -27.73 43.71 7.25
CA ASP A 128 -28.74 44.68 7.69
C ASP A 128 -28.04 45.85 8.39
N PRO A 129 -28.06 47.07 7.83
CA PRO A 129 -27.38 48.23 8.40
C PRO A 129 -27.99 48.69 9.74
N HIS A 130 -29.15 48.17 10.15
CA HIS A 130 -29.78 48.51 11.43
C HIS A 130 -29.33 47.61 12.58
N PHE A 131 -28.64 46.50 12.29
CA PHE A 131 -28.10 45.63 13.33
C PHE A 131 -26.73 46.11 13.81
N GLN A 132 -26.48 45.96 15.12
CA GLN A 132 -25.23 46.39 15.76
C GLN A 132 -24.01 45.60 15.28
N ASP A 133 -24.24 44.42 14.71
CA ASP A 133 -23.23 43.48 14.22
C ASP A 133 -23.07 43.52 12.68
N TYR A 134 -23.56 44.57 12.01
CA TYR A 134 -23.28 44.81 10.59
C TYR A 134 -21.76 44.76 10.32
N ASN A 135 -21.34 43.94 9.35
CA ASN A 135 -19.92 43.67 9.12
C ASN A 135 -19.49 43.62 7.64
N VAL A 136 -20.38 43.96 6.70
CA VAL A 136 -20.10 43.80 5.24
C VAL A 136 -18.79 44.44 4.81
N ASP A 137 -18.53 45.70 5.19
CA ASP A 137 -17.34 46.44 4.75
C ASP A 137 -16.05 45.78 5.23
N GLU A 138 -16.06 45.22 6.44
CA GLU A 138 -14.94 44.47 6.97
C GLU A 138 -14.74 43.15 6.24
N ARG A 139 -15.80 42.35 6.11
CA ARG A 139 -15.77 41.04 5.46
C ARG A 139 -15.30 41.15 4.00
N VAL A 140 -15.78 42.16 3.28
CA VAL A 140 -15.40 42.42 1.88
C VAL A 140 -13.92 42.79 1.76
N ARG A 141 -13.45 43.73 2.58
CA ARG A 141 -12.03 44.15 2.58
C ARG A 141 -11.11 42.98 2.94
N THR A 142 -11.47 42.20 3.96
CA THR A 142 -10.70 41.01 4.37
C THR A 142 -10.68 39.98 3.24
N PHE A 143 -11.81 39.71 2.58
CA PHE A 143 -11.86 38.74 1.48
C PHE A 143 -11.02 39.18 0.27
N ILE A 144 -11.08 40.45 -0.12
CA ILE A 144 -10.26 40.99 -1.22
C ILE A 144 -8.78 40.83 -0.89
N GLN A 145 -8.36 41.11 0.35
CA GLN A 145 -6.97 40.89 0.77
C GLN A 145 -6.60 39.40 0.69
N THR A 146 -7.44 38.50 1.21
CA THR A 146 -7.23 37.06 1.13
C THR A 146 -7.10 36.58 -0.32
N ALA A 147 -7.91 37.12 -1.24
CA ALA A 147 -7.80 36.79 -2.66
C ALA A 147 -6.49 37.23 -3.29
N HIS A 148 -5.96 38.40 -2.90
CA HIS A 148 -4.64 38.83 -3.32
C HIS A 148 -3.53 37.95 -2.74
N ASP A 149 -3.64 37.57 -1.46
CA ASP A 149 -2.66 36.74 -0.78
C ASP A 149 -2.58 35.33 -1.40
N GLU A 150 -3.73 34.71 -1.66
CA GLU A 150 -3.80 33.40 -2.32
C GLU A 150 -3.32 33.46 -3.78
N ALA A 151 -3.55 34.57 -4.49
CA ALA A 151 -3.10 34.76 -5.87
C ALA A 151 -1.58 34.89 -6.04
N VAL A 152 -0.82 35.16 -4.96
CA VAL A 152 0.64 35.35 -5.04
C VAL A 152 1.36 34.16 -5.69
N GLY A 153 0.94 32.94 -5.36
CA GLY A 153 1.53 31.69 -5.84
C GLY A 153 1.10 31.26 -7.25
N TYR A 154 0.23 32.02 -7.90
CA TYR A 154 -0.37 31.68 -9.20
C TYR A 154 0.09 32.64 -10.30
N THR A 155 -0.05 32.21 -11.56
CA THR A 155 0.46 32.96 -12.72
C THR A 155 -0.61 33.59 -13.59
N THR A 156 -1.89 33.31 -13.33
CA THR A 156 -3.03 33.86 -14.09
C THR A 156 -3.88 34.76 -13.22
N ASN A 157 -4.92 35.37 -13.81
CA ASN A 157 -5.97 36.11 -13.11
C ASN A 157 -7.16 35.21 -12.70
N HIS A 158 -6.99 33.90 -12.75
CA HIS A 158 -7.92 32.91 -12.21
C HIS A 158 -7.26 32.22 -11.02
N ILE A 159 -7.96 32.17 -9.90
CA ILE A 159 -7.55 31.40 -8.72
C ILE A 159 -8.70 30.50 -8.29
N ILE A 160 -8.36 29.31 -7.81
CA ILE A 160 -9.32 28.40 -7.19
C ILE A 160 -9.34 28.66 -5.69
N MET A 161 -10.54 28.90 -5.12
CA MET A 161 -10.74 28.99 -3.68
C MET A 161 -11.71 27.89 -3.26
N THR A 162 -11.27 27.03 -2.35
CA THR A 162 -12.12 26.00 -1.77
C THR A 162 -12.98 26.61 -0.67
N PHE A 163 -14.28 26.37 -0.69
CA PHE A 163 -15.18 26.68 0.43
C PHE A 163 -15.79 25.37 0.91
N GLY A 164 -15.20 24.80 1.96
CA GLY A 164 -15.57 23.50 2.48
C GLY A 164 -14.60 23.04 3.57
N GLY A 165 -14.71 21.77 3.93
CA GLY A 165 -13.90 21.09 4.92
C GLY A 165 -14.53 19.75 5.28
N ASP A 166 -13.95 19.06 6.24
CA ASP A 166 -14.40 17.74 6.68
C ASP A 166 -15.89 17.75 7.07
N PHE A 167 -16.69 16.98 6.33
CA PHE A 167 -18.13 16.80 6.57
C PHE A 167 -18.97 18.10 6.64
N GLN A 168 -18.53 19.16 5.95
CA GLN A 168 -19.30 20.40 5.81
C GLN A 168 -20.45 20.26 4.80
N TYR A 169 -21.29 21.29 4.71
CA TYR A 169 -22.55 21.34 3.95
C TYR A 169 -23.66 20.44 4.51
N GLY A 170 -23.58 20.04 5.79
CA GLY A 170 -24.69 19.36 6.47
C GLY A 170 -25.93 20.24 6.60
N ASN A 171 -25.75 21.56 6.66
CA ASN A 171 -26.78 22.57 6.41
C ASN A 171 -26.32 23.52 5.30
N ALA A 172 -26.39 23.06 4.05
CA ALA A 172 -25.88 23.78 2.89
C ALA A 172 -26.43 25.22 2.73
N ASN A 173 -27.66 25.47 3.15
CA ASN A 173 -28.31 26.78 3.02
C ASN A 173 -27.53 27.90 3.75
N GLU A 174 -26.93 27.62 4.92
CA GLU A 174 -26.13 28.60 5.65
C GLU A 174 -24.87 29.01 4.87
N GLY A 175 -24.18 28.02 4.29
CA GLY A 175 -23.01 28.24 3.45
C GLY A 175 -23.35 29.04 2.20
N PHE A 176 -24.36 28.61 1.44
CA PHE A 176 -24.78 29.28 0.19
C PHE A 176 -25.28 30.72 0.46
N LYS A 177 -26.07 30.95 1.50
CA LYS A 177 -26.55 32.30 1.86
C LYS A 177 -25.41 33.28 2.12
N ASN A 178 -24.37 32.84 2.84
CA ASN A 178 -23.21 33.69 3.11
C ASN A 178 -22.35 33.90 1.87
N LEU A 179 -22.17 32.87 1.05
CA LEU A 179 -21.44 32.97 -0.22
C LEU A 179 -22.13 33.91 -1.23
N ASP A 180 -23.46 33.87 -1.32
CA ASP A 180 -24.24 34.79 -2.16
C ASP A 180 -24.02 36.25 -1.73
N LYS A 181 -24.08 36.52 -0.42
CA LYS A 181 -23.77 37.84 0.13
C LYS A 181 -22.32 38.24 -0.17
N LEU A 182 -21.37 37.33 0.07
CA LEU A 182 -19.96 37.59 -0.17
C LEU A 182 -19.71 38.01 -1.62
N MET A 183 -20.19 37.21 -2.58
CA MET A 183 -20.05 37.52 -4.01
C MET A 183 -20.73 38.82 -4.38
N LYS A 184 -21.97 39.06 -3.90
CA LYS A 184 -22.69 40.32 -4.15
C LYS A 184 -21.88 41.53 -3.72
N TYR A 185 -21.40 41.54 -2.47
CA TYR A 185 -20.74 42.72 -1.91
C TYR A 185 -19.29 42.88 -2.37
N VAL A 186 -18.55 41.78 -2.62
CA VAL A 186 -17.20 41.84 -3.18
C VAL A 186 -17.24 42.32 -4.63
N ASN A 187 -18.12 41.77 -5.47
CA ASN A 187 -18.21 42.18 -6.88
C ASN A 187 -18.70 43.63 -7.02
N ALA A 188 -19.54 44.11 -6.10
CA ALA A 188 -19.93 45.53 -6.07
C ALA A 188 -18.74 46.48 -5.92
N GLN A 189 -17.62 46.06 -5.31
CA GLN A 189 -16.42 46.91 -5.20
C GLN A 189 -15.71 47.15 -6.54
N GLN A 190 -16.11 46.48 -7.62
CA GLN A 190 -15.60 46.78 -8.95
C GLN A 190 -15.91 48.22 -9.39
N THR A 191 -17.06 48.78 -8.96
CA THR A 191 -17.37 50.20 -9.19
C THR A 191 -16.43 51.14 -8.44
N ASN A 192 -15.77 50.63 -7.39
CA ASN A 192 -14.81 51.35 -6.56
C ASN A 192 -13.36 50.99 -6.93
N GLY A 193 -13.13 50.37 -8.09
CA GLY A 193 -11.80 50.06 -8.62
C GLY A 193 -11.19 48.72 -8.18
N SER A 194 -11.93 47.87 -7.46
CA SER A 194 -11.49 46.50 -7.20
C SER A 194 -11.41 45.70 -8.52
N ASN A 195 -10.34 44.92 -8.68
CA ASN A 195 -10.16 44.01 -9.82
C ASN A 195 -10.56 42.56 -9.49
N VAL A 196 -11.19 42.32 -8.33
CA VAL A 196 -11.64 41.00 -7.90
C VAL A 196 -13.04 40.72 -8.45
N ASN A 197 -13.24 39.53 -8.99
CA ASN A 197 -14.53 38.99 -9.39
C ASN A 197 -14.71 37.59 -8.84
N VAL A 198 -15.78 37.36 -8.08
CA VAL A 198 -16.07 36.11 -7.38
C VAL A 198 -17.36 35.50 -7.91
N PHE A 199 -17.35 34.20 -8.18
CA PHE A 199 -18.51 33.46 -8.67
C PHE A 199 -18.37 31.97 -8.31
N TYR A 200 -19.49 31.25 -8.24
CA TYR A 200 -19.46 29.80 -8.09
C TYR A 200 -18.79 29.13 -9.29
N SER A 201 -17.94 28.13 -9.01
CA SER A 201 -17.21 27.41 -10.04
C SER A 201 -17.02 25.94 -9.65
N THR A 202 -16.40 25.18 -10.54
CA THR A 202 -15.96 23.81 -10.31
C THR A 202 -14.50 23.67 -10.72
N PRO A 203 -13.77 22.64 -10.26
CA PRO A 203 -12.40 22.39 -10.72
C PRO A 203 -12.30 22.23 -12.24
N SER A 204 -13.35 21.71 -12.90
CA SER A 204 -13.40 21.59 -14.37
C SER A 204 -13.51 22.95 -15.05
N CYS A 205 -14.36 23.84 -14.55
CA CYS A 205 -14.49 25.21 -15.07
C CYS A 205 -13.23 26.03 -14.83
N TYR A 206 -12.58 25.84 -13.67
CA TYR A 206 -11.30 26.47 -13.35
C TYR A 206 -10.21 26.06 -14.34
N LEU A 207 -9.98 24.75 -14.52
CA LEU A 207 -8.98 24.28 -15.46
C LEU A 207 -9.28 24.68 -16.91
N TYR A 208 -10.56 24.68 -17.29
CA TYR A 208 -10.97 25.17 -18.60
C TYR A 208 -10.54 26.63 -18.81
N ALA A 209 -10.76 27.51 -17.82
CA ALA A 209 -10.33 28.91 -17.89
C ALA A 209 -8.81 29.04 -18.00
N LEU A 210 -8.05 28.25 -17.24
CA LEU A 210 -6.58 28.22 -17.36
C LEU A 210 -6.11 27.78 -18.75
N ASN A 211 -6.79 26.79 -19.34
CA ASN A 211 -6.47 26.30 -20.69
C ASN A 211 -6.81 27.32 -21.79
N GLN A 212 -7.66 28.32 -21.53
CA GLN A 212 -7.89 29.44 -22.46
C GLN A 212 -6.78 30.49 -22.42
N VAL A 213 -5.91 30.45 -21.41
CA VAL A 213 -4.74 31.35 -21.33
C VAL A 213 -3.64 30.79 -22.23
N ASP A 214 -3.26 31.51 -23.28
CA ASP A 214 -2.13 31.15 -24.16
C ASP A 214 -0.80 31.27 -23.42
N ARG A 215 -0.46 30.23 -22.65
CA ARG A 215 0.69 30.23 -21.74
C ARG A 215 1.33 28.84 -21.63
N ALA A 216 2.66 28.85 -21.51
CA ALA A 216 3.43 27.69 -21.12
C ALA A 216 3.47 27.50 -19.59
N TRP A 217 3.25 26.26 -19.16
CA TRP A 217 3.28 25.86 -17.75
C TRP A 217 4.62 25.22 -17.37
N PRO A 218 5.11 25.40 -16.12
CA PRO A 218 6.27 24.66 -15.64
C PRO A 218 5.96 23.15 -15.62
N SER A 219 6.99 22.30 -15.62
CA SER A 219 6.81 20.85 -15.56
C SER A 219 7.52 20.20 -14.37
N LYS A 220 6.96 19.08 -13.89
CA LYS A 220 7.51 18.22 -12.84
C LYS A 220 7.58 16.76 -13.34
N THR A 221 8.52 15.95 -12.86
CA THR A 221 8.73 14.55 -13.29
C THR A 221 8.86 13.54 -12.15
N ASP A 222 9.14 13.98 -10.94
CA ASP A 222 9.19 13.20 -9.70
C ASP A 222 7.82 13.14 -9.02
N ASP A 223 7.73 12.59 -7.81
CA ASP A 223 6.51 12.55 -6.99
C ASP A 223 6.49 13.63 -5.90
N PHE A 224 5.45 13.64 -5.07
CA PHE A 224 5.29 14.51 -3.90
C PHE A 224 5.48 13.71 -2.60
N PHE A 225 6.42 12.76 -2.59
CA PHE A 225 6.79 12.00 -1.41
C PHE A 225 8.22 12.31 -0.93
N PRO A 226 8.50 12.13 0.38
CA PRO A 226 7.51 12.05 1.46
C PRO A 226 6.85 13.41 1.71
N TYR A 227 5.65 13.41 2.27
CA TYR A 227 4.96 14.62 2.72
C TYR A 227 5.40 15.00 4.14
N ALA A 228 5.74 16.27 4.36
CA ALA A 228 5.90 16.86 5.69
C ALA A 228 5.02 18.10 5.85
N SER A 229 4.24 18.13 6.93
CA SER A 229 3.40 19.30 7.27
C SER A 229 4.18 20.41 7.96
N ASN A 230 5.30 20.07 8.60
CA ASN A 230 6.20 20.95 9.34
C ASN A 230 7.57 20.24 9.54
N PRO A 231 8.61 20.91 10.09
CA PRO A 231 9.97 20.34 10.19
C PRO A 231 10.10 18.99 10.90
N HIS A 232 9.21 18.69 11.85
CA HIS A 232 9.22 17.46 12.66
C HIS A 232 8.04 16.53 12.37
N GLY A 233 7.23 16.87 11.37
CA GLY A 233 6.00 16.16 11.01
C GLY A 233 6.11 15.51 9.64
N PHE A 234 7.03 14.56 9.47
CA PHE A 234 7.11 13.71 8.27
C PHE A 234 6.09 12.57 8.37
N TRP A 235 5.17 12.53 7.41
CA TRP A 235 4.08 11.56 7.35
C TRP A 235 4.59 10.29 6.67
N THR A 236 5.54 9.62 7.30
CA THR A 236 6.14 8.38 6.78
C THR A 236 5.89 7.17 7.67
N GLY A 237 5.23 7.36 8.83
CA GLY A 237 4.81 6.27 9.71
C GLY A 237 3.68 5.44 9.10
N TYR A 238 2.76 6.10 8.39
CA TYR A 238 1.61 5.41 7.78
C TYR A 238 1.98 4.46 6.64
N PHE A 239 3.21 4.55 6.11
CA PHE A 239 3.74 3.56 5.16
C PHE A 239 3.78 2.15 5.78
N THR A 240 3.83 2.05 7.12
CA THR A 240 3.90 0.78 7.86
C THR A 240 2.72 0.55 8.82
N SER A 241 2.06 1.61 9.31
CA SER A 241 0.94 1.51 10.25
C SER A 241 -0.08 0.43 9.87
N ARG A 242 -0.47 -0.41 10.83
CA ARG A 242 -1.38 -1.55 10.62
C ARG A 242 -0.94 -2.50 9.50
N ALA A 243 0.32 -2.93 9.50
CA ALA A 243 0.88 -3.87 8.52
C ALA A 243 0.02 -5.12 8.25
N ALA A 244 -0.67 -5.65 9.27
CA ALA A 244 -1.61 -6.77 9.10
C ALA A 244 -2.79 -6.43 8.17
N LEU A 245 -3.38 -5.24 8.28
CA LEU A 245 -4.46 -4.80 7.41
C LEU A 245 -3.95 -4.55 5.98
N LYS A 246 -2.75 -3.98 5.81
CA LYS A 246 -2.09 -3.83 4.51
C LYS A 246 -1.89 -5.18 3.81
N ARG A 247 -1.38 -6.19 4.53
CA ARG A 247 -1.27 -7.56 4.00
C ARG A 247 -2.64 -8.15 3.66
N TYR A 248 -3.63 -7.92 4.51
CA TYR A 248 -4.97 -8.46 4.30
C TYR A 248 -5.66 -7.85 3.07
N GLU A 249 -5.44 -6.57 2.79
CA GLU A 249 -5.89 -5.93 1.54
C GLU A 249 -5.24 -6.61 0.32
N ARG A 250 -3.91 -6.84 0.32
CA ARG A 250 -3.22 -7.44 -0.84
C ARG A 250 -3.69 -8.87 -1.11
N HIS A 251 -3.88 -9.63 -0.03
CA HIS A 251 -4.45 -10.98 -0.10
C HIS A 251 -5.89 -10.97 -0.63
N SER A 252 -6.71 -10.06 -0.14
CA SER A 252 -8.10 -9.89 -0.59
C SER A 252 -8.17 -9.45 -2.06
N ASN A 253 -7.26 -8.59 -2.52
CA ASN A 253 -7.16 -8.21 -3.93
C ASN A 253 -6.86 -9.45 -4.80
N ASN A 254 -5.90 -10.29 -4.41
CA ASN A 254 -5.57 -11.51 -5.15
C ASN A 254 -6.79 -12.44 -5.29
N ILE A 255 -7.52 -12.65 -4.18
CA ILE A 255 -8.77 -13.43 -4.17
C ILE A 255 -9.81 -12.80 -5.10
N LEU A 256 -10.00 -11.49 -5.06
CA LEU A 256 -10.94 -10.78 -5.95
C LEU A 256 -10.59 -10.99 -7.42
N GLN A 257 -9.31 -10.87 -7.81
CA GLN A 257 -8.89 -11.08 -9.19
C GLN A 257 -9.13 -12.54 -9.63
N ALA A 258 -8.74 -13.51 -8.82
CA ALA A 258 -8.97 -14.93 -9.11
C ALA A 258 -10.47 -15.24 -9.25
N THR A 259 -11.31 -14.67 -8.37
CA THR A 259 -12.76 -14.84 -8.40
C THR A 259 -13.37 -14.28 -9.68
N ARG A 260 -12.95 -13.08 -10.11
CA ARG A 260 -13.41 -12.46 -11.36
C ARG A 260 -13.02 -13.29 -12.58
N GLN A 261 -11.79 -13.79 -12.63
CA GLN A 261 -11.33 -14.68 -13.69
C GLN A 261 -12.15 -15.97 -13.74
N LEU A 262 -12.32 -16.65 -12.60
CA LEU A 262 -13.10 -17.89 -12.52
C LEU A 262 -14.57 -17.68 -12.89
N ASN A 263 -15.20 -16.59 -12.43
CA ASN A 263 -16.56 -16.22 -12.81
C ASN A 263 -16.71 -16.00 -14.32
N ALA A 264 -15.72 -15.36 -14.95
CA ALA A 264 -15.69 -15.15 -16.39
C ALA A 264 -15.50 -16.46 -17.16
N PHE A 265 -14.53 -17.30 -16.76
CA PHE A 265 -14.25 -18.58 -17.43
C PHE A 265 -15.39 -19.59 -17.30
N ALA A 266 -16.09 -19.59 -16.16
CA ALA A 266 -17.24 -20.47 -15.93
C ALA A 266 -18.57 -19.90 -16.45
N ASP A 267 -18.56 -18.69 -17.04
CA ASP A 267 -19.76 -17.99 -17.54
C ASP A 267 -20.91 -18.03 -16.52
N LEU A 268 -20.64 -17.53 -15.31
CA LEU A 268 -21.62 -17.55 -14.21
C LEU A 268 -22.48 -16.29 -14.15
N ASN A 269 -21.98 -15.17 -14.68
CA ASN A 269 -22.64 -13.86 -14.63
C ASN A 269 -23.02 -13.39 -13.19
N LEU A 270 -22.23 -13.75 -12.17
CA LEU A 270 -22.49 -13.42 -10.76
C LEU A 270 -21.90 -12.05 -10.36
N ARG A 271 -22.22 -11.01 -11.13
CA ARG A 271 -21.70 -9.65 -10.90
C ARG A 271 -22.08 -9.11 -9.52
N ASP A 272 -23.32 -9.32 -9.09
CA ASP A 272 -23.83 -8.83 -7.80
C ASP A 272 -23.12 -9.51 -6.61
N SER A 273 -22.77 -10.80 -6.72
CA SER A 273 -22.02 -11.50 -5.67
C SER A 273 -20.58 -11.00 -5.58
N ILE A 274 -19.94 -10.73 -6.73
CA ILE A 274 -18.57 -10.18 -6.77
C ILE A 274 -18.54 -8.72 -6.29
N PHE A 275 -19.66 -8.00 -6.38
CA PHE A 275 -19.76 -6.62 -5.92
C PHE A 275 -19.44 -6.49 -4.44
N THR A 276 -19.84 -7.44 -3.58
CA THR A 276 -19.56 -7.38 -2.12
C THR A 276 -18.06 -7.24 -1.83
N LEU A 277 -17.21 -8.07 -2.43
CA LEU A 277 -15.76 -7.96 -2.25
C LEU A 277 -15.18 -6.76 -3.03
N SER A 278 -15.74 -6.42 -4.19
CA SER A 278 -15.29 -5.25 -4.96
C SER A 278 -15.53 -3.93 -4.21
N GLU A 279 -16.67 -3.80 -3.54
CA GLU A 279 -17.03 -2.67 -2.69
C GLU A 279 -16.10 -2.61 -1.47
N ALA A 280 -15.92 -3.73 -0.76
CA ALA A 280 -15.01 -3.80 0.39
C ALA A 280 -13.58 -3.41 0.01
N MET A 281 -13.08 -3.92 -1.12
CA MET A 281 -11.77 -3.55 -1.67
C MET A 281 -11.71 -2.07 -2.07
N GLY A 282 -12.78 -1.52 -2.66
CA GLY A 282 -12.88 -0.10 -3.01
C GLY A 282 -12.80 0.81 -1.79
N VAL A 283 -13.51 0.46 -0.71
CA VAL A 283 -13.44 1.18 0.58
C VAL A 283 -12.06 1.03 1.21
N ALA A 284 -11.44 -0.15 1.16
CA ALA A 284 -10.11 -0.39 1.72
C ALA A 284 -9.01 0.48 1.09
N GLN A 285 -9.22 1.03 -0.11
CA GLN A 285 -8.24 1.94 -0.73
C GLN A 285 -8.25 3.34 -0.11
N HIS A 286 -9.27 3.70 0.68
CA HIS A 286 -9.41 5.03 1.29
C HIS A 286 -8.12 5.47 2.00
N HIS A 287 -7.83 6.77 1.97
CA HIS A 287 -6.62 7.34 2.59
C HIS A 287 -6.58 7.24 4.12
N ASP A 288 -7.66 6.80 4.77
CA ASP A 288 -7.69 6.31 6.16
C ASP A 288 -8.14 4.85 6.28
N ALA A 289 -7.74 3.98 5.36
CA ALA A 289 -7.99 2.55 5.45
C ALA A 289 -6.69 1.77 5.28
N VAL A 290 -6.23 1.54 4.05
CA VAL A 290 -4.96 0.84 3.82
C VAL A 290 -3.74 1.61 4.38
N SER A 291 -3.86 2.92 4.55
CA SER A 291 -2.86 3.76 5.25
C SER A 291 -2.73 3.40 6.74
N GLY A 292 -3.78 2.89 7.38
CA GLY A 292 -3.81 2.49 8.78
C GLY A 292 -3.93 3.64 9.77
N THR A 293 -4.52 4.76 9.35
CA THR A 293 -4.62 6.02 10.11
C THR A 293 -5.96 6.23 10.83
N GLU A 294 -6.88 5.29 10.68
CA GLU A 294 -8.19 5.25 11.32
C GLU A 294 -8.17 4.82 12.79
N LYS A 295 -9.30 5.04 13.48
CA LYS A 295 -9.53 4.49 14.83
C LYS A 295 -9.66 2.97 14.79
N GLN A 296 -9.33 2.32 15.91
CA GLN A 296 -9.31 0.85 16.01
C GLN A 296 -10.63 0.18 15.62
N ALA A 297 -11.78 0.73 16.03
CA ALA A 297 -13.09 0.17 15.67
C ALA A 297 -13.36 0.23 14.15
N VAL A 298 -12.84 1.24 13.47
CA VAL A 298 -12.96 1.40 12.01
C VAL A 298 -12.03 0.41 11.28
N ALA A 299 -10.81 0.20 11.82
CA ALA A 299 -9.92 -0.85 11.31
C ALA A 299 -10.57 -2.24 11.36
N PHE A 300 -11.30 -2.53 12.44
CA PHE A 300 -12.06 -3.78 12.57
C PHE A 300 -13.24 -3.85 11.59
N ASP A 301 -13.93 -2.74 11.33
CA ASP A 301 -14.98 -2.68 10.29
C ASP A 301 -14.41 -2.99 8.90
N TYR A 302 -13.26 -2.41 8.53
CA TYR A 302 -12.61 -2.72 7.26
C TYR A 302 -12.21 -4.19 7.14
N ALA A 303 -11.61 -4.76 8.20
CA ALA A 303 -11.25 -6.18 8.22
C ALA A 303 -12.49 -7.09 8.12
N GLN A 304 -13.58 -6.74 8.80
CA GLN A 304 -14.84 -7.47 8.73
C GLN A 304 -15.41 -7.46 7.31
N ARG A 305 -15.45 -6.30 6.65
CA ARG A 305 -15.93 -6.17 5.26
C ARG A 305 -15.12 -7.02 4.29
N LEU A 306 -13.79 -7.02 4.41
CA LEU A 306 -12.92 -7.87 3.59
C LEU A 306 -13.21 -9.36 3.82
N SER A 307 -13.37 -9.77 5.08
CA SER A 307 -13.71 -11.15 5.44
C SER A 307 -15.05 -11.58 4.86
N ASP A 308 -16.08 -10.75 5.00
CA ASP A 308 -17.42 -11.04 4.46
C ASP A 308 -17.38 -11.13 2.92
N GLY A 309 -16.65 -10.23 2.27
CA GLY A 309 -16.43 -10.26 0.82
C GLY A 309 -15.71 -11.53 0.36
N ILE A 310 -14.67 -11.97 1.08
CA ILE A 310 -13.96 -13.22 0.79
C ILE A 310 -14.89 -14.43 0.92
N ALA A 311 -15.75 -14.48 1.93
CA ALA A 311 -16.71 -15.57 2.10
C ALA A 311 -17.69 -15.68 0.92
N VAL A 312 -18.17 -14.54 0.41
CA VAL A 312 -19.00 -14.51 -0.81
C VAL A 312 -18.19 -14.93 -2.04
N ALA A 313 -16.95 -14.47 -2.16
CA ALA A 313 -16.06 -14.82 -3.26
C ALA A 313 -15.75 -16.32 -3.30
N GLU A 314 -15.57 -16.97 -2.15
CA GLU A 314 -15.41 -18.43 -2.04
C GLU A 314 -16.60 -19.18 -2.63
N ASN A 315 -17.83 -18.73 -2.38
CA ASN A 315 -19.03 -19.32 -2.99
C ASN A 315 -19.04 -19.18 -4.52
N VAL A 316 -18.64 -18.01 -5.04
CA VAL A 316 -18.52 -17.78 -6.50
C VAL A 316 -17.47 -18.72 -7.10
N MET A 317 -16.31 -18.86 -6.45
CA MET A 317 -15.26 -19.78 -6.89
C MET A 317 -15.74 -21.24 -6.89
N ASN A 318 -16.48 -21.67 -5.86
CA ASN A 318 -17.07 -23.01 -5.82
C ASN A 318 -18.08 -23.26 -6.95
N GLN A 319 -18.93 -22.27 -7.27
CA GLN A 319 -19.83 -22.38 -8.42
C GLN A 319 -19.06 -22.47 -9.76
N ALA A 320 -17.94 -21.75 -9.87
CA ALA A 320 -17.08 -21.84 -11.05
C ALA A 320 -16.46 -23.23 -11.17
N TYR A 321 -15.88 -23.73 -10.09
CA TYR A 321 -15.32 -25.07 -10.02
C TYR A 321 -16.35 -26.17 -10.29
N ALA A 322 -17.60 -26.04 -9.84
CA ALA A 322 -18.67 -26.99 -10.15
C ALA A 322 -18.99 -27.09 -11.66
N LYS A 323 -18.67 -26.06 -12.45
CA LYS A 323 -18.76 -26.09 -13.92
C LYS A 323 -17.45 -26.51 -14.58
N LEU A 324 -16.30 -26.05 -14.07
CA LEU A 324 -15.00 -26.17 -14.72
C LEU A 324 -14.25 -27.46 -14.37
N LEU A 325 -14.47 -28.04 -13.19
CA LEU A 325 -13.79 -29.26 -12.78
C LEU A 325 -14.27 -30.46 -13.63
N PRO A 326 -13.35 -31.35 -14.04
CA PRO A 326 -13.70 -32.50 -14.87
C PRO A 326 -14.61 -33.46 -14.09
N LYS A 327 -15.86 -33.59 -14.56
CA LYS A 327 -16.88 -34.47 -13.94
C LYS A 327 -16.70 -35.94 -14.29
N ASP A 328 -16.05 -36.22 -15.42
CA ASP A 328 -15.86 -37.58 -15.95
C ASP A 328 -14.53 -38.22 -15.52
N SER A 329 -13.84 -37.67 -14.51
CA SER A 329 -12.63 -38.30 -13.96
C SER A 329 -13.00 -39.45 -13.02
N GLN A 330 -12.11 -40.45 -12.88
CA GLN A 330 -12.33 -41.59 -11.97
C GLN A 330 -12.37 -41.19 -10.48
N SER A 331 -12.01 -39.95 -10.14
CA SER A 331 -12.06 -39.40 -8.79
C SER A 331 -12.28 -37.90 -8.91
N PRO A 332 -13.52 -37.45 -9.16
CA PRO A 332 -13.79 -36.04 -9.35
C PRO A 332 -13.53 -35.31 -8.03
N PRO A 333 -12.84 -34.15 -8.05
CA PRO A 333 -12.70 -33.33 -6.86
C PRO A 333 -14.07 -32.95 -6.28
N PRO A 334 -14.21 -32.83 -4.94
CA PRO A 334 -15.44 -32.37 -4.32
C PRO A 334 -15.89 -31.04 -4.91
N ALA A 335 -17.20 -30.91 -5.16
CA ALA A 335 -17.79 -29.69 -5.69
C ALA A 335 -17.70 -28.51 -4.70
N SER A 336 -17.61 -28.79 -3.40
CA SER A 336 -17.39 -27.78 -2.36
C SER A 336 -15.92 -27.78 -1.95
N GLN A 337 -15.27 -26.64 -2.14
CA GLN A 337 -13.91 -26.36 -1.70
C GLN A 337 -13.91 -25.20 -0.70
N PHE A 338 -12.82 -25.09 0.07
CA PHE A 338 -12.65 -24.08 1.10
C PHE A 338 -11.27 -23.46 0.99
N LEU A 339 -11.16 -22.17 1.28
CA LEU A 339 -9.89 -21.47 1.30
C LEU A 339 -9.22 -21.64 2.67
N CYS A 340 -7.96 -22.07 2.67
CA CYS A 340 -7.11 -22.10 3.86
C CYS A 340 -6.60 -20.68 4.19
N GLN A 341 -7.45 -19.81 4.75
CA GLN A 341 -7.12 -18.40 5.03
C GLN A 341 -6.06 -18.18 6.12
N LEU A 342 -5.74 -19.21 6.92
CA LEU A 342 -4.78 -19.18 8.02
C LEU A 342 -3.46 -19.92 7.70
N SER A 343 -3.15 -20.09 6.41
CA SER A 343 -1.93 -20.76 5.96
C SER A 343 -0.65 -20.06 6.41
N ASN A 344 -0.69 -18.74 6.63
CA ASN A 344 0.43 -17.94 7.15
C ASN A 344 0.85 -18.30 8.58
N ILE A 345 -0.02 -18.94 9.37
CA ILE A 345 0.31 -19.48 10.70
C ILE A 345 0.37 -21.02 10.67
N SER A 346 0.60 -21.58 9.48
CA SER A 346 0.60 -23.02 9.21
C SER A 346 -0.64 -23.73 9.76
N GLN A 347 -1.82 -23.14 9.50
CA GLN A 347 -3.11 -23.68 9.92
C GLN A 347 -4.09 -23.76 8.75
N CYS A 348 -4.60 -24.97 8.50
CA CYS A 348 -5.80 -25.18 7.69
C CYS A 348 -6.64 -26.30 8.30
N LEU A 349 -7.75 -25.92 8.96
CA LEU A 349 -8.55 -26.86 9.75
C LEU A 349 -9.29 -27.89 8.87
N GLN A 350 -9.53 -27.56 7.61
CA GLN A 350 -10.23 -28.41 6.65
C GLN A 350 -9.42 -29.66 6.24
N VAL A 351 -8.09 -29.60 6.34
CA VAL A 351 -7.19 -30.74 6.02
C VAL A 351 -6.63 -31.41 7.28
N ASP A 352 -6.82 -30.81 8.45
CA ASP A 352 -6.24 -31.27 9.71
C ASP A 352 -6.85 -32.61 10.15
N GLY A 353 -6.09 -33.70 10.02
CA GLY A 353 -6.52 -35.05 10.42
C GLY A 353 -7.40 -35.79 9.40
N GLN A 354 -7.45 -35.34 8.14
CA GLN A 354 -8.19 -36.04 7.08
C GLN A 354 -7.35 -37.15 6.45
N ASP A 355 -7.90 -38.35 6.27
CA ASP A 355 -7.16 -39.45 5.62
C ASP A 355 -6.97 -39.21 4.11
N ARG A 356 -7.91 -38.48 3.50
CA ARG A 356 -7.89 -38.15 2.07
C ARG A 356 -8.47 -36.76 1.85
N PHE A 357 -7.83 -35.98 0.99
CA PHE A 357 -8.35 -34.67 0.57
C PHE A 357 -7.78 -34.28 -0.80
N THR A 358 -8.34 -33.24 -1.39
CA THR A 358 -7.86 -32.66 -2.65
C THR A 358 -7.46 -31.21 -2.46
N LEU A 359 -6.39 -30.78 -3.11
CA LEU A 359 -5.96 -29.39 -3.16
C LEU A 359 -6.04 -28.88 -4.60
N THR A 360 -6.92 -27.93 -4.86
CA THR A 360 -6.99 -27.25 -6.17
C THR A 360 -6.24 -25.93 -6.08
N LEU A 361 -5.33 -25.71 -7.01
CA LEU A 361 -4.50 -24.52 -7.06
C LEU A 361 -4.79 -23.76 -8.35
N TRP A 362 -5.21 -22.50 -8.23
CA TRP A 362 -5.46 -21.61 -9.36
C TRP A 362 -4.23 -20.74 -9.63
N ASN A 363 -3.83 -20.65 -10.90
CA ASN A 363 -2.81 -19.71 -11.37
C ASN A 363 -3.50 -18.54 -12.10
N PRO A 364 -3.53 -17.34 -11.49
CA PRO A 364 -4.16 -16.17 -12.10
C PRO A 364 -3.28 -15.48 -13.17
N THR A 365 -2.09 -16.00 -13.45
CA THR A 365 -1.14 -15.38 -14.39
C THR A 365 -1.27 -15.96 -15.80
N ILE A 366 -0.84 -15.20 -16.80
CA ILE A 366 -0.87 -15.59 -18.23
C ILE A 366 0.25 -16.56 -18.63
N HIS A 367 1.07 -17.00 -17.67
CA HIS A 367 2.18 -17.92 -17.91
C HIS A 367 2.01 -19.16 -17.04
N PRO A 368 2.42 -20.35 -17.51
CA PRO A 368 2.48 -21.51 -16.64
C PRO A 368 3.48 -21.24 -15.51
N VAL A 369 3.16 -21.69 -14.31
CA VAL A 369 4.01 -21.53 -13.12
C VAL A 369 4.35 -22.89 -12.51
N MET A 370 5.60 -23.03 -12.09
CA MET A 370 6.06 -24.12 -11.25
C MET A 370 6.36 -23.52 -9.87
N GLN A 371 5.68 -23.96 -8.83
CA GLN A 371 5.84 -23.36 -7.50
C GLN A 371 5.79 -24.41 -6.40
N HIS A 372 6.61 -24.21 -5.37
CA HIS A 372 6.55 -25.01 -4.16
C HIS A 372 5.34 -24.61 -3.32
N VAL A 373 4.61 -25.62 -2.86
CA VAL A 373 3.40 -25.46 -2.06
C VAL A 373 3.63 -26.11 -0.72
N ARG A 374 3.34 -25.37 0.36
CA ARG A 374 3.41 -25.85 1.75
C ARG A 374 1.99 -26.11 2.25
N VAL A 375 1.72 -27.32 2.74
CA VAL A 375 0.42 -27.71 3.29
C VAL A 375 0.60 -28.23 4.71
N PRO A 376 0.04 -27.60 5.76
CA PRO A 376 0.13 -28.12 7.13
C PRO A 376 -0.65 -29.42 7.25
N VAL A 377 -0.01 -30.48 7.75
CA VAL A 377 -0.59 -31.83 7.87
C VAL A 377 -0.16 -32.58 9.13
N ARG A 378 -1.03 -33.45 9.65
CA ARG A 378 -0.72 -34.29 10.84
C ARG A 378 0.14 -35.51 10.54
N THR A 379 0.00 -36.07 9.35
CA THR A 379 0.68 -37.30 8.93
C THR A 379 1.28 -37.13 7.54
N ASP A 380 1.99 -38.15 7.05
CA ASP A 380 2.56 -38.18 5.71
C ASP A 380 1.53 -38.66 4.67
N TYR A 381 1.60 -38.11 3.47
CA TYR A 381 0.65 -38.38 2.38
C TYR A 381 1.39 -38.75 1.10
N THR A 382 0.82 -39.68 0.36
CA THR A 382 1.11 -39.85 -1.07
C THR A 382 0.33 -38.79 -1.82
N ILE A 383 1.03 -37.97 -2.62
CA ILE A 383 0.41 -36.95 -3.46
C ILE A 383 0.40 -37.42 -4.91
N ARG A 384 -0.77 -37.35 -5.55
CA ARG A 384 -0.92 -37.58 -6.99
C ARG A 384 -1.28 -36.29 -7.71
N ASP A 385 -0.70 -36.11 -8.87
CA ASP A 385 -1.04 -35.02 -9.79
C ASP A 385 -2.37 -35.29 -10.54
N PRO A 386 -2.84 -34.36 -11.38
CA PRO A 386 -4.05 -34.56 -12.17
C PRO A 386 -4.02 -35.75 -13.14
N THR A 387 -2.83 -36.26 -13.49
CA THR A 387 -2.66 -37.44 -14.36
C THR A 387 -2.70 -38.76 -13.58
N GLY A 388 -2.76 -38.69 -12.25
CA GLY A 388 -2.72 -39.83 -11.34
C GLY A 388 -1.30 -40.29 -10.98
N GLN A 389 -0.27 -39.60 -11.48
CA GLN A 389 1.12 -39.89 -11.20
C GLN A 389 1.48 -39.41 -9.79
N THR A 390 2.12 -40.28 -9.00
CA THR A 390 2.69 -39.90 -7.71
C THR A 390 3.83 -38.91 -7.92
N ILE A 391 3.75 -37.76 -7.26
CA ILE A 391 4.80 -36.74 -7.30
C ILE A 391 5.67 -36.79 -6.05
N PHE A 392 6.89 -36.28 -6.16
CA PHE A 392 7.78 -36.14 -5.03
C PHE A 392 7.21 -35.12 -4.03
N SER A 393 7.25 -35.49 -2.76
CA SER A 393 6.84 -34.64 -1.65
C SER A 393 7.66 -34.96 -0.40
N GLU A 394 7.93 -33.95 0.41
CA GLU A 394 8.70 -34.09 1.64
C GLU A 394 7.90 -33.58 2.84
N LEU A 395 7.96 -34.33 3.94
CA LEU A 395 7.37 -33.93 5.21
C LEU A 395 8.36 -33.08 6.00
N PHE A 396 8.11 -31.78 6.07
CA PHE A 396 9.00 -30.77 6.64
C PHE A 396 8.50 -30.27 8.01
N PRO A 397 9.36 -30.06 9.02
CA PRO A 397 8.93 -29.55 10.32
C PRO A 397 8.47 -28.09 10.22
N ILE A 398 7.40 -27.74 10.92
CA ILE A 398 7.03 -26.33 11.12
C ILE A 398 8.00 -25.72 12.14
N SER A 399 8.48 -24.52 11.88
CA SER A 399 9.43 -23.84 12.77
C SER A 399 8.81 -23.53 14.13
N GLU A 400 9.61 -23.60 15.19
CA GLU A 400 9.17 -23.31 16.56
C GLU A 400 8.50 -21.93 16.69
N PRO A 401 9.03 -20.84 16.09
CA PRO A 401 8.34 -19.55 16.11
C PRO A 401 6.93 -19.59 15.52
N THR A 402 6.73 -20.27 14.39
CA THR A 402 5.40 -20.41 13.76
C THR A 402 4.44 -21.22 14.62
N LEU A 403 4.93 -22.27 15.29
CA LEU A 403 4.11 -23.07 16.23
C LEU A 403 3.61 -22.23 17.42
N ASN A 404 4.39 -21.23 17.83
CA ASN A 404 4.14 -20.38 18.99
C ASN A 404 3.37 -19.08 18.65
N ILE A 405 2.95 -18.86 17.39
CA ILE A 405 2.20 -17.66 17.01
C ILE A 405 0.88 -17.59 17.80
N PRO A 406 0.61 -16.47 18.50
CA PRO A 406 -0.66 -16.28 19.20
C PRO A 406 -1.87 -16.38 18.26
N GLY A 407 -2.92 -17.08 18.72
CA GLY A 407 -4.14 -17.31 17.93
C GLY A 407 -4.11 -18.56 17.04
N ARG A 408 -2.95 -19.21 16.90
CA ARG A 408 -2.85 -20.54 16.30
C ARG A 408 -3.49 -21.59 17.21
N THR A 409 -4.44 -22.35 16.68
CA THR A 409 -5.20 -23.39 17.42
C THR A 409 -4.94 -24.81 16.91
N SER A 410 -4.25 -24.96 15.78
CA SER A 410 -3.91 -26.27 15.22
C SER A 410 -2.86 -27.00 16.04
N ILE A 411 -2.99 -28.32 16.19
CA ILE A 411 -1.97 -29.20 16.81
C ILE A 411 -0.95 -29.75 15.81
N THR A 412 -1.09 -29.41 14.52
CA THR A 412 -0.19 -29.87 13.47
C THR A 412 1.24 -29.33 13.71
N GLN A 413 2.25 -30.20 13.55
CA GLN A 413 3.66 -29.85 13.77
C GLN A 413 4.52 -29.95 12.49
N LYS A 414 3.93 -30.40 11.39
CA LYS A 414 4.62 -30.66 10.14
C LYS A 414 3.82 -30.11 8.97
N GLN A 415 4.49 -29.91 7.85
CA GLN A 415 3.90 -29.50 6.59
C GLN A 415 4.48 -30.35 5.48
N ILE A 416 3.68 -30.69 4.47
CA ILE A 416 4.19 -31.29 3.25
C ILE A 416 4.56 -30.20 2.27
N ILE A 417 5.72 -30.37 1.66
CA ILE A 417 6.23 -29.52 0.58
C ILE A 417 6.28 -30.35 -0.69
N PHE A 418 5.68 -29.83 -1.76
CA PHE A 418 5.73 -30.44 -3.09
C PHE A 418 5.75 -29.35 -4.16
N LYS A 419 6.21 -29.70 -5.36
CA LYS A 419 6.28 -28.78 -6.50
C LYS A 419 5.03 -28.92 -7.36
N ALA A 420 4.19 -27.90 -7.37
CA ALA A 420 3.01 -27.83 -8.22
C ALA A 420 3.36 -27.24 -9.60
N SER A 421 2.74 -27.78 -10.64
CA SER A 421 2.76 -27.29 -12.01
C SER A 421 1.38 -26.76 -12.32
N LEU A 422 1.25 -25.49 -12.68
CA LEU A 422 -0.04 -24.88 -12.97
C LEU A 422 -0.03 -24.29 -14.40
N PRO A 423 -1.06 -24.56 -15.21
CA PRO A 423 -1.19 -23.93 -16.52
C PRO A 423 -1.44 -22.42 -16.39
N ALA A 424 -1.20 -21.67 -17.46
CA ALA A 424 -1.58 -20.25 -17.53
C ALA A 424 -3.11 -20.11 -17.40
N LEU A 425 -3.58 -19.14 -16.58
CA LEU A 425 -4.99 -18.85 -16.35
C LEU A 425 -5.83 -20.12 -16.12
N GLY A 426 -5.34 -21.01 -15.27
CA GLY A 426 -5.93 -22.32 -15.08
C GLY A 426 -5.61 -22.91 -13.72
N PHE A 427 -6.13 -24.11 -13.46
CA PHE A 427 -5.90 -24.82 -12.21
C PHE A 427 -5.44 -26.25 -12.45
N ASN A 428 -4.80 -26.82 -11.43
CA ASN A 428 -4.60 -28.25 -11.29
C ASN A 428 -5.07 -28.72 -9.91
N THR A 429 -5.57 -29.94 -9.83
CA THR A 429 -6.01 -30.59 -8.59
C THR A 429 -5.05 -31.70 -8.20
N TYR A 430 -4.55 -31.64 -6.98
CA TYR A 430 -3.68 -32.63 -6.37
C TYR A 430 -4.45 -33.47 -5.36
N TYR A 431 -4.17 -34.77 -5.32
CA TYR A 431 -4.89 -35.74 -4.50
C TYR A 431 -3.98 -36.29 -3.40
N PHE A 432 -4.41 -36.14 -2.15
CA PHE A 432 -3.69 -36.55 -0.96
C PHE A 432 -4.33 -37.80 -0.38
N GLU A 433 -3.52 -38.81 -0.08
CA GLU A 433 -3.94 -40.04 0.60
C GLU A 433 -2.87 -40.45 1.61
N THR A 434 -3.26 -40.70 2.86
CA THR A 434 -2.33 -41.07 3.94
C THR A 434 -1.47 -42.26 3.56
N LYS A 435 -0.16 -42.19 3.84
CA LYS A 435 0.73 -43.33 3.63
C LYS A 435 0.44 -44.43 4.66
N PRO A 436 0.38 -45.72 4.26
CA PRO A 436 0.30 -46.83 5.21
C PRO A 436 1.57 -46.88 6.07
N ASP A 437 1.43 -47.15 7.37
CA ASP A 437 2.55 -47.27 8.34
C ASP A 437 3.64 -48.27 7.92
N SER A 438 3.32 -49.23 7.03
CA SER A 438 4.23 -50.26 6.52
C SER A 438 5.13 -49.79 5.37
N VAL A 439 4.89 -48.60 4.80
CA VAL A 439 5.81 -47.97 3.85
C VAL A 439 6.73 -47.09 4.68
N THR A 440 7.88 -47.62 5.07
CA THR A 440 9.01 -46.78 5.49
C THR A 440 9.25 -45.81 4.35
N SER A 441 8.76 -44.58 4.49
CA SER A 441 9.16 -43.44 3.69
C SER A 441 10.68 -43.51 3.61
N GLY A 442 11.25 -43.64 2.42
CA GLY A 442 12.70 -43.54 2.27
C GLY A 442 13.12 -42.30 3.05
N GLU A 443 13.86 -42.51 4.15
CA GLU A 443 14.04 -41.52 5.21
C GLU A 443 14.24 -40.16 4.58
N SER A 444 13.29 -39.23 4.78
CA SER A 444 13.50 -37.85 4.38
C SER A 444 14.79 -37.43 5.05
N LYS A 445 15.84 -37.19 4.25
CA LYS A 445 17.19 -36.83 4.71
C LYS A 445 17.20 -35.38 5.19
N ILE A 446 16.22 -35.00 6.01
CA ILE A 446 16.16 -33.69 6.62
C ILE A 446 17.27 -33.65 7.65
N LYS A 447 18.29 -32.86 7.34
CA LYS A 447 19.37 -32.58 8.29
C LYS A 447 19.01 -31.32 9.05
N ILE A 448 18.90 -31.44 10.37
CA ILE A 448 18.70 -30.30 11.27
C ILE A 448 20.00 -30.09 12.04
N THR A 449 20.53 -28.88 12.02
CA THR A 449 21.65 -28.45 12.86
C THR A 449 21.29 -27.18 13.62
N HIS A 450 21.90 -27.00 14.78
CA HIS A 450 21.62 -25.88 15.68
C HIS A 450 22.93 -25.17 16.02
N ASN A 451 22.94 -23.85 15.87
CA ASN A 451 24.07 -22.97 16.21
C ASN A 451 25.41 -23.45 15.61
N GLU A 452 25.35 -23.86 14.34
CA GLU A 452 26.51 -24.22 13.51
C GLU A 452 26.43 -23.40 12.23
N GLU A 453 27.56 -23.19 11.55
CA GLU A 453 27.59 -22.57 10.22
C GLU A 453 26.55 -23.21 9.29
N CYS A 454 25.69 -22.38 8.69
CA CYS A 454 24.63 -22.83 7.80
C CYS A 454 24.87 -22.27 6.40
N VAL A 455 24.98 -23.17 5.43
CA VAL A 455 25.09 -22.82 4.01
C VAL A 455 23.87 -23.37 3.29
N LEU A 456 22.95 -22.51 2.88
CA LEU A 456 21.84 -22.89 2.00
C LEU A 456 22.34 -22.82 0.56
N ARG A 457 22.17 -23.89 -0.22
CA ARG A 457 22.70 -23.90 -1.59
C ARG A 457 21.85 -24.72 -2.55
N ASN A 458 21.54 -24.12 -3.70
CA ASN A 458 20.99 -24.82 -4.85
C ASN A 458 21.91 -24.60 -6.08
N GLN A 459 21.42 -24.83 -7.30
CA GLN A 459 22.18 -24.62 -8.54
C GLN A 459 22.35 -23.15 -8.95
N ASN A 460 21.54 -22.23 -8.43
CA ASN A 460 21.50 -20.82 -8.80
C ASN A 460 22.12 -19.90 -7.74
N LEU A 461 21.90 -20.22 -6.46
CA LEU A 461 22.22 -19.40 -5.31
C LEU A 461 22.91 -20.19 -4.21
N GLN A 462 23.75 -19.48 -3.46
CA GLN A 462 24.27 -19.88 -2.16
C GLN A 462 24.04 -18.75 -1.15
N VAL A 463 23.62 -19.09 0.06
CA VAL A 463 23.36 -18.17 1.17
C VAL A 463 24.09 -18.68 2.40
N ASP A 464 24.99 -17.87 2.95
CA ASP A 464 25.88 -18.29 4.02
C ASP A 464 25.57 -17.56 5.33
N PHE A 465 25.54 -18.33 6.42
CA PHE A 465 25.35 -17.86 7.79
C PHE A 465 26.47 -18.36 8.71
N ASP A 466 26.94 -17.53 9.65
CA ASP A 466 27.79 -18.01 10.75
C ASP A 466 27.01 -18.81 11.79
N ASP A 467 27.76 -19.43 12.70
CA ASP A 467 27.27 -20.08 13.91
C ASP A 467 26.53 -19.14 14.86
N GLN A 468 26.70 -17.81 14.74
CA GLN A 468 25.90 -16.83 15.46
C GLN A 468 24.61 -16.43 14.75
N GLY A 469 24.31 -16.91 13.53
CA GLY A 469 23.10 -16.56 12.78
C GLY A 469 23.13 -15.23 12.02
N ASN A 470 24.30 -14.63 11.78
CA ASN A 470 24.43 -13.53 10.83
C ASN A 470 24.33 -14.05 9.40
N LEU A 471 23.57 -13.36 8.56
CA LEU A 471 23.71 -13.49 7.11
C LEU A 471 25.06 -12.86 6.70
N HIS A 472 25.94 -13.65 6.08
CA HIS A 472 27.26 -13.18 5.62
C HIS A 472 27.29 -12.80 4.16
N GLN A 473 26.77 -13.66 3.29
CA GLN A 473 26.81 -13.41 1.86
C GLN A 473 25.70 -14.14 1.13
N ILE A 474 25.30 -13.55 0.00
CA ILE A 474 24.49 -14.21 -1.02
C ILE A 474 25.33 -14.24 -2.30
N VAL A 475 25.49 -15.43 -2.87
CA VAL A 475 26.25 -15.67 -4.09
C VAL A 475 25.29 -16.14 -5.19
N ASN A 476 25.21 -15.37 -6.27
CA ASN A 476 24.63 -15.82 -7.53
C ASN A 476 25.65 -16.69 -8.27
N LEU A 477 25.42 -18.00 -8.25
CA LEU A 477 26.33 -19.02 -8.80
C LEU A 477 26.36 -18.98 -10.34
N LYS A 478 25.28 -18.55 -10.99
CA LYS A 478 25.19 -18.43 -12.45
C LYS A 478 26.00 -17.24 -12.98
N GLN A 479 25.88 -16.10 -12.30
CA GLN A 479 26.52 -14.85 -12.70
C GLN A 479 27.88 -14.61 -12.02
N ASN A 480 28.24 -15.46 -11.05
CA ASN A 480 29.41 -15.31 -10.19
C ASN A 480 29.45 -13.93 -9.50
N ILE A 481 28.29 -13.49 -8.99
CA ILE A 481 28.13 -12.23 -8.27
C ILE A 481 27.96 -12.53 -6.79
N THR A 482 28.74 -11.88 -5.95
CA THR A 482 28.64 -11.96 -4.49
C THR A 482 28.24 -10.60 -3.90
N VAL A 483 27.25 -10.63 -3.02
CA VAL A 483 26.91 -9.50 -2.14
C VAL A 483 27.24 -9.92 -0.72
N SER A 484 28.15 -9.18 -0.09
CA SER A 484 28.55 -9.41 1.30
C SER A 484 27.71 -8.52 2.22
N PHE A 485 27.24 -9.12 3.31
CA PHE A 485 26.45 -8.47 4.34
C PHE A 485 27.38 -8.11 5.51
N LEU A 486 27.45 -6.83 5.82
CA LEU A 486 28.11 -6.31 7.02
C LEU A 486 27.24 -6.58 8.25
N ASN A 487 25.93 -6.50 8.07
CA ASN A 487 24.94 -6.85 9.06
C ASN A 487 23.58 -7.14 8.41
N GLN A 488 22.82 -8.04 9.00
CA GLN A 488 21.40 -8.18 8.73
C GLN A 488 20.69 -8.54 10.02
N GLY A 489 19.60 -7.83 10.32
CA GLY A 489 18.84 -8.10 11.52
C GLY A 489 17.68 -7.14 11.75
N PHE A 490 17.04 -7.32 12.88
CA PHE A 490 15.94 -6.48 13.33
C PHE A 490 16.43 -5.38 14.27
N TYR A 491 15.94 -4.18 14.02
CA TYR A 491 16.20 -3.01 14.84
C TYR A 491 14.88 -2.31 15.15
N TRP A 492 14.94 -1.32 16.02
CA TRP A 492 13.81 -0.46 16.29
C TRP A 492 14.25 0.98 16.53
N TYR A 493 13.36 1.89 16.16
CA TYR A 493 13.45 3.28 16.57
C TYR A 493 12.50 3.53 17.74
N GLN A 494 12.98 4.26 18.74
CA GLN A 494 12.12 4.78 19.79
C GLN A 494 11.28 5.93 19.23
N GLY A 495 9.96 5.80 19.28
CA GLY A 495 9.05 6.87 18.88
C GLY A 495 9.12 8.05 19.84
N PHE A 496 9.18 9.27 19.31
CA PHE A 496 9.21 10.50 20.11
C PHE A 496 7.88 10.69 20.85
N ALA A 497 7.92 10.73 22.19
CA ALA A 497 6.76 10.86 23.06
C ALA A 497 6.34 12.33 23.25
N GLY A 498 5.89 12.95 22.16
CA GLY A 498 5.40 14.33 22.14
C GLY A 498 3.94 14.49 22.61
N ASN A 499 3.51 15.74 22.80
CA ASN A 499 2.11 16.07 23.15
C ASN A 499 1.35 16.77 22.00
N ASN A 500 2.00 16.94 20.84
CA ASN A 500 1.45 17.58 19.64
C ASN A 500 0.98 19.04 19.82
N SER A 501 1.39 19.73 20.89
CA SER A 501 0.98 21.12 21.13
C SER A 501 1.62 22.14 20.17
N GLN A 502 2.81 21.81 19.65
CA GLN A 502 3.52 22.58 18.63
C GLN A 502 4.49 21.66 17.88
N PRO A 503 5.08 22.09 16.75
CA PRO A 503 5.97 21.26 15.92
C PRO A 503 7.10 20.56 16.69
N ASP A 504 7.76 21.26 17.62
CA ASP A 504 8.86 20.67 18.42
C ASP A 504 8.41 19.54 19.34
N PHE A 505 7.13 19.52 19.73
CA PHE A 505 6.51 18.47 20.53
C PHE A 505 5.67 17.49 19.70
N GLN A 506 5.88 17.43 18.38
CA GLN A 506 5.26 16.44 17.50
C GLN A 506 5.60 15.01 17.94
N ALA A 507 4.60 14.21 18.28
CA ALA A 507 4.79 12.80 18.60
C ALA A 507 4.92 11.94 17.35
N SER A 508 5.61 10.80 17.47
CA SER A 508 5.42 9.70 16.52
C SER A 508 4.03 9.07 16.71
N GLY A 509 3.43 8.53 15.65
CA GLY A 509 2.09 7.96 15.70
C GLY A 509 1.67 7.33 14.37
N ALA A 510 0.36 7.12 14.17
CA ALA A 510 -0.14 6.42 12.99
C ALA A 510 0.26 7.08 11.65
N TYR A 511 0.33 8.42 11.63
CA TYR A 511 0.72 9.20 10.45
C TYR A 511 2.23 9.45 10.38
N ILE A 512 2.75 10.01 11.48
CA ILE A 512 4.09 10.61 11.55
C ILE A 512 5.06 9.61 12.15
N PHE A 513 6.19 9.41 11.47
CA PHE A 513 7.34 8.73 12.04
C PHE A 513 8.31 9.79 12.54
N ARG A 514 8.53 9.84 13.86
CA ARG A 514 9.52 10.74 14.47
C ARG A 514 10.37 9.97 15.49
N PRO A 515 11.53 9.45 15.10
CA PRO A 515 12.40 8.74 16.02
C PRO A 515 13.09 9.72 16.99
N VAL A 516 13.30 9.31 18.25
CA VAL A 516 14.05 10.09 19.25
C VAL A 516 15.53 10.25 18.84
N SER A 517 16.08 9.25 18.17
CA SER A 517 17.48 9.17 17.77
C SER A 517 17.59 8.70 16.32
N PRO A 518 18.56 9.22 15.54
CA PRO A 518 18.81 8.73 14.19
C PRO A 518 19.36 7.30 14.15
N THR A 519 19.83 6.79 15.29
CA THR A 519 20.42 5.45 15.43
C THR A 519 19.38 4.45 15.94
N ALA A 520 18.99 3.52 15.08
CA ALA A 520 18.14 2.39 15.48
C ALA A 520 18.87 1.45 16.44
N GLN A 521 18.15 0.91 17.41
CA GLN A 521 18.66 -0.04 18.40
C GLN A 521 18.36 -1.47 17.95
N PRO A 522 19.29 -2.43 18.09
CA PRO A 522 19.00 -3.82 17.76
C PRO A 522 17.92 -4.37 18.70
N VAL A 523 17.01 -5.20 18.18
CA VAL A 523 15.98 -5.84 19.02
C VAL A 523 16.58 -6.88 19.97
N SER A 524 17.74 -7.43 19.62
CA SER A 524 18.52 -8.35 20.43
C SER A 524 19.97 -8.38 19.95
N GLN A 525 20.89 -8.61 20.88
CA GLN A 525 22.29 -8.93 20.58
C GLN A 525 22.53 -10.43 20.42
N ALA A 526 21.67 -11.24 21.06
CA ALA A 526 21.71 -12.69 20.98
C ALA A 526 20.73 -13.15 19.90
N ARG A 527 21.09 -14.22 19.20
CA ARG A 527 20.16 -14.97 18.36
C ARG A 527 20.58 -16.43 18.34
N SER A 528 19.63 -17.30 18.00
CA SER A 528 19.90 -18.70 17.71
C SER A 528 19.63 -18.99 16.23
N LEU A 529 20.35 -19.97 15.70
CA LEU A 529 20.21 -20.42 14.32
C LEU A 529 19.83 -21.90 14.30
N THR A 530 18.76 -22.23 13.61
CA THR A 530 18.41 -23.62 13.26
C THR A 530 18.41 -23.76 11.74
N CYS A 531 19.28 -24.62 11.22
CA CYS A 531 19.42 -24.89 9.80
C CYS A 531 18.69 -26.21 9.48
N VAL A 532 17.68 -26.16 8.62
CA VAL A 532 16.89 -27.32 8.19
C VAL A 532 17.11 -27.53 6.70
N LYS A 533 17.75 -28.64 6.32
CA LYS A 533 18.07 -28.95 4.93
C LYS A 533 17.28 -30.14 4.43
N ALA A 534 16.38 -29.92 3.48
CA ALA A 534 15.67 -30.95 2.73
C ALA A 534 16.02 -30.85 1.22
N VAL A 535 15.45 -31.73 0.40
CA VAL A 535 15.71 -31.72 -1.06
C VAL A 535 14.98 -30.56 -1.72
N SER A 536 13.71 -30.34 -1.41
CA SER A 536 12.88 -29.28 -2.01
C SER A 536 13.14 -27.90 -1.43
N VAL A 537 13.58 -27.82 -0.17
CA VAL A 537 13.86 -26.53 0.48
C VAL A 537 14.92 -26.67 1.55
N GLN A 538 15.74 -25.64 1.66
CA GLN A 538 16.66 -25.45 2.77
C GLN A 538 16.32 -24.14 3.46
N THR A 539 16.31 -24.14 4.78
CA THR A 539 15.81 -23.03 5.58
C THR A 539 16.75 -22.73 6.74
N ALA A 540 17.03 -21.45 6.96
CA ALA A 540 17.66 -20.93 8.17
C ALA A 540 16.59 -20.22 9.01
N VAL A 541 16.28 -20.78 10.19
CA VAL A 541 15.38 -20.18 11.18
C VAL A 541 16.22 -19.44 12.20
N ILE A 542 16.03 -18.13 12.30
CA ILE A 542 16.78 -17.23 13.18
C ILE A 542 15.81 -16.67 14.23
N VAL A 543 16.08 -16.93 15.50
CA VAL A 543 15.28 -16.38 16.62
C VAL A 543 16.10 -15.32 17.33
N PHE A 544 15.63 -14.08 17.32
CA PHE A 544 16.32 -12.95 17.95
C PHE A 544 15.92 -12.82 19.42
N ASN A 545 14.63 -13.00 19.72
CA ASN A 545 14.04 -13.00 21.06
C ASN A 545 12.63 -13.61 21.00
N ASP A 546 11.91 -13.63 22.13
CA ASP A 546 10.60 -14.26 22.28
C ASP A 546 9.48 -13.66 21.39
N TRP A 547 9.71 -12.51 20.76
CA TRP A 547 8.72 -11.80 19.94
C TRP A 547 9.25 -11.42 18.55
N THR A 548 10.46 -11.84 18.18
CA THR A 548 11.06 -11.54 16.86
C THR A 548 11.84 -12.74 16.32
N SER A 549 11.44 -13.20 15.14
CA SER A 549 12.11 -14.27 14.41
C SER A 549 12.02 -14.07 12.89
N GLN A 550 12.86 -14.81 12.18
CA GLN A 550 12.93 -14.78 10.73
C GLN A 550 13.22 -16.18 10.19
N GLU A 551 12.59 -16.52 9.07
CA GLU A 551 12.82 -17.74 8.33
C GLU A 551 13.32 -17.37 6.93
N ILE A 552 14.55 -17.78 6.60
CA ILE A 552 15.17 -17.55 5.30
C ILE A 552 15.21 -18.87 4.55
N SER A 553 14.42 -18.97 3.48
CA SER A 553 14.22 -20.21 2.71
C SER A 553 14.79 -20.11 1.29
N LEU A 554 15.51 -21.15 0.88
CA LEU A 554 16.00 -21.35 -0.49
C LEU A 554 15.45 -22.68 -1.03
N TYR A 555 14.53 -22.58 -1.99
CA TYR A 555 13.96 -23.75 -2.67
C TYR A 555 14.92 -24.35 -3.70
N ASP A 556 14.73 -25.62 -4.06
CA ASP A 556 15.37 -26.18 -5.24
C ASP A 556 15.02 -25.35 -6.48
N GLU A 557 16.02 -25.09 -7.31
CA GLU A 557 15.88 -24.30 -8.54
C GLU A 557 15.41 -22.85 -8.37
N GLY A 558 15.22 -22.37 -7.13
CA GLY A 558 14.89 -20.98 -6.85
C GLY A 558 16.00 -20.02 -7.27
N GLU A 559 15.62 -18.85 -7.78
CA GLU A 559 16.53 -17.76 -8.20
C GLU A 559 16.50 -16.56 -7.24
N PHE A 560 15.77 -16.69 -6.14
CA PHE A 560 15.69 -15.73 -5.06
C PHE A 560 15.60 -16.46 -3.72
N VAL A 561 15.77 -15.70 -2.64
CA VAL A 561 15.62 -16.19 -1.28
C VAL A 561 14.31 -15.66 -0.72
N GLU A 562 13.49 -16.53 -0.15
CA GLU A 562 12.26 -16.12 0.54
C GLU A 562 12.59 -15.77 1.99
N VAL A 563 12.06 -14.64 2.45
CA VAL A 563 12.31 -14.12 3.79
C VAL A 563 10.97 -13.90 4.48
N GLU A 564 10.60 -14.81 5.35
CA GLU A 564 9.43 -14.66 6.23
C GLU A 564 9.87 -14.11 7.59
N TRP A 565 9.12 -13.17 8.14
CA TRP A 565 9.40 -12.59 9.45
C TRP A 565 8.16 -12.65 10.34
N THR A 566 8.40 -12.87 11.64
CA THR A 566 7.38 -12.83 12.68
C THR A 566 7.81 -11.83 13.73
N VAL A 567 7.01 -10.77 13.91
CA VAL A 567 7.24 -9.71 14.89
C VAL A 567 5.96 -9.53 15.70
N GLY A 568 6.05 -9.73 17.01
CA GLY A 568 4.97 -9.46 17.95
C GLY A 568 4.87 -10.49 19.09
N PRO A 569 4.25 -10.12 20.22
CA PRO A 569 3.79 -8.76 20.55
C PRO A 569 4.96 -7.81 20.81
N ILE A 570 4.91 -6.60 20.25
CA ILE A 570 5.94 -5.59 20.47
C ILE A 570 5.82 -5.11 21.94
N PRO A 571 6.86 -5.25 22.78
CA PRO A 571 6.76 -4.91 24.19
C PRO A 571 6.66 -3.39 24.37
N ILE A 572 5.67 -2.94 25.13
CA ILE A 572 5.43 -1.51 25.40
C ILE A 572 5.19 -1.21 26.89
N ASP A 573 5.33 -2.20 27.78
CA ASP A 573 5.15 -2.05 29.23
C ASP A 573 6.15 -1.07 29.86
N ASP A 574 7.26 -0.81 29.15
CA ASP A 574 8.26 0.21 29.48
C ASP A 574 7.83 1.64 29.08
N ASN A 575 6.62 1.82 28.55
CA ASN A 575 6.09 3.06 28.00
C ASN A 575 6.92 3.65 26.84
N MET A 576 7.71 2.83 26.15
CA MET A 576 8.48 3.25 24.97
C MET A 576 7.84 2.69 23.70
N GLY A 577 7.36 3.57 22.82
CA GLY A 577 6.94 3.20 21.48
C GLY A 577 8.13 2.67 20.67
N LYS A 578 7.96 1.53 20.00
CA LYS A 578 9.01 0.87 19.21
C LYS A 578 8.53 0.65 17.78
N GLU A 579 9.29 1.20 16.83
CA GLU A 579 9.03 1.07 15.40
C GLU A 579 10.07 0.13 14.81
N ILE A 580 9.66 -1.12 14.56
CA ILE A 580 10.56 -2.22 14.19
C ILE A 580 10.91 -2.14 12.70
N ILE A 581 12.18 -2.35 12.38
CA ILE A 581 12.70 -2.40 11.02
C ILE A 581 13.51 -3.69 10.82
N ILE A 582 13.50 -4.18 9.58
CA ILE A 582 14.53 -5.09 9.10
C ILE A 582 15.57 -4.29 8.32
N ARG A 583 16.86 -4.51 8.61
CA ARG A 583 17.97 -3.79 7.97
C ARG A 583 18.90 -4.77 7.26
N TYR A 584 19.32 -4.40 6.06
CA TYR A 584 20.30 -5.11 5.24
C TYR A 584 21.48 -4.18 4.96
N ASP A 585 22.56 -4.33 5.73
CA ASP A 585 23.79 -3.57 5.55
C ASP A 585 24.74 -4.38 4.66
N THR A 586 25.11 -3.84 3.50
CA THR A 586 25.92 -4.56 2.49
C THR A 586 27.14 -3.77 2.07
N ASP A 587 28.05 -4.44 1.37
CA ASP A 587 29.22 -3.84 0.73
C ASP A 587 28.92 -3.17 -0.63
N ILE A 588 27.65 -3.00 -1.00
CA ILE A 588 27.25 -2.28 -2.22
C ILE A 588 27.43 -0.76 -1.99
N ASN A 589 28.29 -0.15 -2.80
CA ASN A 589 28.46 1.30 -2.79
C ASN A 589 27.38 1.98 -3.66
N SER A 590 26.22 2.27 -3.05
CA SER A 590 25.10 2.87 -3.75
C SER A 590 25.18 4.38 -3.95
N GLN A 591 26.23 5.04 -3.44
CA GLN A 591 26.42 6.50 -3.51
C GLN A 591 25.20 7.30 -2.99
N SER A 592 24.63 6.87 -1.86
CA SER A 592 23.41 7.44 -1.25
C SER A 592 22.14 7.30 -2.08
N LYS A 593 22.18 6.55 -3.19
CA LYS A 593 21.02 6.29 -4.04
C LYS A 593 20.35 4.97 -3.70
N TYR A 594 19.04 4.93 -3.88
CA TYR A 594 18.20 3.75 -3.76
C TYR A 594 16.96 3.96 -4.63
N TYR A 595 16.16 2.92 -4.82
CA TYR A 595 15.11 2.92 -5.82
C TYR A 595 13.86 2.30 -5.24
N THR A 596 12.71 2.98 -5.32
CA THR A 596 11.43 2.47 -4.82
C THR A 596 10.37 2.52 -5.90
N ASP A 597 9.48 1.54 -5.90
CA ASP A 597 8.33 1.54 -6.79
C ASP A 597 7.32 2.66 -6.46
N ALA A 598 6.53 3.05 -7.46
CA ALA A 598 5.32 3.84 -7.30
C ALA A 598 4.10 2.92 -7.53
N ASN A 599 3.38 2.62 -6.46
CA ASN A 599 2.17 1.79 -6.44
C ASN A 599 2.30 0.44 -7.18
N GLY A 600 3.49 -0.18 -7.17
CA GLY A 600 3.77 -1.46 -7.83
C GLY A 600 4.30 -1.38 -9.27
N ARG A 601 4.35 -0.18 -9.87
CA ARG A 601 4.66 0.00 -11.31
C ARG A 601 6.01 0.64 -11.58
N GLU A 602 6.06 1.88 -12.05
CA GLU A 602 7.34 2.51 -12.35
C GLU A 602 8.18 2.68 -11.08
N VAL A 603 9.48 2.88 -11.26
CA VAL A 603 10.41 3.03 -10.15
C VAL A 603 11.08 4.40 -10.23
N LEU A 604 11.20 5.04 -9.08
CA LEU A 604 11.88 6.31 -8.91
C LEU A 604 13.24 6.10 -8.25
N GLU A 605 14.25 6.79 -8.76
CA GLU A 605 15.52 6.98 -8.05
C GLU A 605 15.29 7.94 -6.89
N ARG A 606 15.77 7.54 -5.71
CA ARG A 606 15.77 8.31 -4.47
C ARG A 606 17.21 8.57 -4.07
N THR A 607 17.47 9.76 -3.54
CA THR A 607 18.77 10.14 -2.99
C THR A 607 18.57 10.57 -1.55
N ARG A 608 19.35 10.01 -0.63
CA ARG A 608 19.29 10.36 0.78
C ARG A 608 19.55 11.86 0.97
N ASP A 609 18.74 12.50 1.81
CA ASP A 609 18.87 13.91 2.17
C ASP A 609 18.80 14.89 0.99
N TYR A 610 18.04 14.53 -0.05
CA TYR A 610 17.91 15.32 -1.27
C TYR A 610 16.46 15.42 -1.75
N ARG A 611 16.14 16.56 -2.38
CA ARG A 611 14.89 16.82 -3.12
C ARG A 611 15.23 17.49 -4.44
N PRO A 612 14.63 17.08 -5.57
CA PRO A 612 14.99 17.61 -6.87
C PRO A 612 14.36 18.98 -7.17
N THR A 613 13.32 19.39 -6.45
CA THR A 613 12.49 20.55 -6.79
C THR A 613 12.67 21.76 -5.86
N TRP A 614 13.32 21.60 -4.70
CA TRP A 614 13.66 22.70 -3.79
C TRP A 614 14.96 22.42 -3.04
N ASN A 615 15.51 23.44 -2.38
CA ASN A 615 16.67 23.28 -1.49
C ASN A 615 16.20 22.70 -0.15
N TYR A 616 16.41 21.40 0.05
CA TYR A 616 15.90 20.66 1.21
C TYR A 616 16.71 20.93 2.48
N THR A 617 16.03 21.34 3.54
CA THR A 617 16.64 21.46 4.87
C THR A 617 16.49 20.14 5.63
N VAL A 618 17.61 19.47 5.91
CA VAL A 618 17.59 18.19 6.63
C VAL A 618 17.37 18.45 8.13
N VAL A 619 16.12 18.25 8.57
CA VAL A 619 15.74 18.31 10.00
C VAL A 619 15.59 16.90 10.58
N GLU A 620 14.85 16.03 9.88
CA GLU A 620 14.65 14.61 10.25
C GLU A 620 15.40 13.71 9.25
N ASN A 621 16.66 13.39 9.56
CA ASN A 621 17.55 12.62 8.67
C ASN A 621 17.19 11.13 8.50
N VAL A 622 16.26 10.62 9.32
CA VAL A 622 15.68 9.28 9.15
C VAL A 622 14.33 9.40 8.45
N SER A 623 13.34 10.04 9.08
CA SER A 623 11.96 10.07 8.59
C SER A 623 11.80 10.73 7.23
N GLY A 624 12.62 11.74 6.92
CA GLY A 624 12.63 12.39 5.61
C GLY A 624 13.22 11.55 4.48
N ASN A 625 13.70 10.34 4.77
CA ASN A 625 14.26 9.39 3.81
C ASN A 625 13.47 8.08 3.72
N TYR A 626 12.32 7.97 4.40
CA TYR A 626 11.40 6.86 4.19
C TYR A 626 10.49 7.14 2.99
N TYR A 627 10.24 6.11 2.19
CA TYR A 627 9.37 6.15 1.00
C TYR A 627 8.46 4.92 1.00
N PRO A 628 7.28 5.00 0.40
CA PRO A 628 6.40 3.85 0.28
C PRO A 628 7.02 2.78 -0.63
N ILE A 629 6.78 1.52 -0.28
CA ILE A 629 7.21 0.33 -1.03
C ILE A 629 5.99 -0.58 -1.13
N ASN A 630 5.49 -0.81 -2.35
CA ASN A 630 4.31 -1.66 -2.58
C ASN A 630 4.65 -2.94 -3.35
N SER A 631 5.88 -3.05 -3.86
CA SER A 631 6.35 -4.25 -4.54
C SER A 631 7.86 -4.44 -4.48
N ARG A 632 8.67 -3.36 -4.52
CA ARG A 632 10.13 -3.50 -4.61
C ARG A 632 10.91 -2.25 -4.18
N ILE A 633 12.04 -2.52 -3.54
CA ILE A 633 13.11 -1.56 -3.27
C ILE A 633 14.46 -2.18 -3.66
N TRP A 634 15.41 -1.37 -4.13
CA TRP A 634 16.79 -1.86 -4.31
C TRP A 634 17.86 -0.80 -4.13
N ILE A 635 19.07 -1.29 -3.92
CA ILE A 635 20.33 -0.56 -4.03
C ILE A 635 21.22 -1.24 -5.08
N LYS A 636 22.07 -0.47 -5.76
CA LYS A 636 23.01 -1.01 -6.74
C LYS A 636 24.29 -0.20 -6.80
N ASP A 637 25.36 -0.86 -7.23
CA ASP A 637 26.61 -0.24 -7.68
C ASP A 637 26.79 -0.50 -9.20
N GLN A 638 28.01 -0.41 -9.72
CA GLN A 638 28.29 -0.65 -11.14
C GLN A 638 28.05 -2.10 -11.58
N ASN A 639 28.23 -3.07 -10.69
CA ASN A 639 28.28 -4.49 -11.02
C ASN A 639 27.19 -5.31 -10.33
N ARG A 640 26.59 -4.80 -9.25
CA ARG A 640 25.74 -5.56 -8.33
C ARG A 640 24.48 -4.79 -7.98
N GLN A 641 23.39 -5.52 -7.77
CA GLN A 641 22.12 -4.99 -7.28
C GLN A 641 21.54 -5.95 -6.25
N LEU A 642 21.12 -5.43 -5.10
CA LEU A 642 20.32 -6.16 -4.11
C LEU A 642 18.89 -5.60 -4.14
N THR A 643 17.92 -6.46 -4.48
CA THR A 643 16.51 -6.11 -4.56
C THR A 643 15.73 -6.85 -3.49
N VAL A 644 14.88 -6.13 -2.76
CA VAL A 644 13.89 -6.69 -1.83
C VAL A 644 12.51 -6.51 -2.46
N LEU A 645 11.78 -7.61 -2.58
CA LEU A 645 10.38 -7.63 -3.02
C LEU A 645 9.47 -7.77 -1.79
N THR A 646 8.30 -7.13 -1.82
CA THR A 646 7.36 -7.08 -0.69
C THR A 646 5.93 -7.40 -1.10
#